data_AF-A0A833TGN0-F1
#
_entry.id   AF-A0A833TGN0-F1
#
_cell.length_a   1.000
_cell.length_b   1.000
_cell.length_c   1.000
_cell.angle_alpha   90.00
_cell.angle_beta   90.00
_cell.angle_gamma   90.00
#
_symmetry.space_group_name_H-M   'P 1'
#
loop_
_entity.id
_entity.type
_entity.pdbx_description
1 polymer ?
#
loop_
_entity_poly.entity_id
_entity_poly.type
_entity_poly.pdbx_seq_one_letter_code
_entity_poly.pdbx_strand_id
1 'polypeptide(L)'
;MLQVIQFRALRRASATASSSRANAFQLTLARAFAAQGGDTGVSHEDLQRALDKFQKESASKTVPWFLKNMPPSYFRSIEEDDRLQHLNAITALVNAQQPEVMLRSTDHRVFSHFRSGANFPGRLANVLDQLPQTVDGATLARVKIFTSLDDSLGLDIFRFGQQEPFLNKTEDEQLARASIQQFCAGIQAGKHVGDSSYPNRYSNPRRLAWQMELFSQVRGTEGVAVDVEHKWETRSDENKLGGGVPQTMLTIAASNVIPKGFMQKAATYLGLCSLNVVRAHLDVVKDPQNGSAHVAMIRILVQPSEEAQKDHFQFEWSKISGNLKYLKWVDDHPVHLTLQHPELGLSRAELIYAYGNMLHGVLAKKDPFAYSLTRIMETLEHPQNLPLAWRIADFFLTKFDPQQERVMTDAEQDAVVEELKKEIRRNVEHEDAILLLNSMADAVRGTLRTNKFVRDRYALSLRMDPKVMGYGTVGKDTPFGVFFIYGRRFKGFHVRFRDIARGGLRMVYPSSTDAHALESARQYNEAYNLAFAQQLKNKDIPEGGSKAVVLCDPIVGPVGDVAPRDFIIRKSVKAFSDALLDLNTTDEEVKAKIVDYYGKDELIYLGPDENIIPGDIVWMTKRAAYRGYPIPRAFISSKPDAGFNHKVYGVTSEGVAVFADVALRSQNIDPKNQPFTVKITGGTDGDVAGNVIKILHREYGDNVHIVGICDGTGVIEDPQGLDMPELLRLVHESLPLSSFDESKVSSKGIKHDINTQEGIRARNSMHNRVKSDLFIPAGGRPNTINENNWRDYLDADGKPASGLIVEGANLFITPEARQLLFDNAGVVIVKDSSANKCGVVCSSYEIVASMLLETDEFLAVKDELVVEVVDKLRALARVEAQLLFREYKKDPTSALPPASERISRAITRVHDAVLAHFDDVCEEDQQILFTLIEEHLPPKLRELALDRVQQNVPLAYIRSIVASSLASKIVYREGLQFTEALPDSNLGNMALQYLKQEKKVQQLVKDVRSSQLPHKGDIADLLARGGVRAGLDTPN
;
A
#
# COMPACT_ATOMS: atom_id res chain seq x y z
N MET A 1 6.81 48.91 -2.25
CA MET A 1 6.21 48.37 -1.01
C MET A 1 6.76 46.98 -0.79
N LEU A 2 7.82 46.85 0.02
CA LEU A 2 8.43 45.58 0.41
C LEU A 2 7.76 45.12 1.71
N GLN A 3 7.01 44.02 1.69
CA GLN A 3 6.55 43.39 2.92
C GLN A 3 7.66 42.48 3.45
N VAL A 4 8.40 42.99 4.44
CA VAL A 4 9.36 42.20 5.23
C VAL A 4 8.56 41.43 6.29
N ILE A 5 8.49 40.11 6.16
CA ILE A 5 7.88 39.25 7.17
C ILE A 5 8.94 38.98 8.25
N GLN A 6 8.68 39.43 9.49
CA GLN A 6 9.53 39.13 10.63
C GLN A 6 9.34 37.68 11.09
N PHE A 7 10.37 36.85 10.96
CA PHE A 7 10.41 35.50 11.53
C PHE A 7 11.29 35.47 12.78
N ARG A 8 10.78 34.84 13.85
CA ARG A 8 11.50 34.53 15.08
C ARG A 8 12.09 33.12 14.98
N ALA A 9 13.40 32.96 15.20
CA ALA A 9 13.95 31.78 15.86
C ALA A 9 15.39 31.97 16.37
N LEU A 10 15.54 31.69 17.68
CA LEU A 10 16.66 31.07 18.40
C LEU A 10 18.05 31.74 18.48
N ARG A 11 18.28 32.27 19.69
CA ARG A 11 19.58 32.43 20.37
C ARG A 11 20.39 31.13 20.34
N ARG A 12 21.62 31.20 19.83
CA ARG A 12 22.89 30.77 20.49
C ARG A 12 24.05 30.88 19.50
N ALA A 13 24.71 32.04 19.46
CA ALA A 13 26.16 32.18 19.26
C ALA A 13 26.52 33.69 19.30
N SER A 14 27.70 33.99 19.86
CA SER A 14 28.35 35.30 20.00
C SER A 14 27.91 36.19 21.18
N ALA A 15 28.53 35.93 22.34
CA ALA A 15 29.01 37.03 23.16
C ALA A 15 30.40 37.43 22.61
N THR A 16 30.68 38.73 22.65
CA THR A 16 31.97 39.40 22.35
C THR A 16 32.23 39.79 20.88
N ALA A 17 31.81 41.01 20.52
CA ALA A 17 32.66 41.96 19.78
C ALA A 17 32.12 43.39 19.98
N SER A 18 33.01 44.30 20.32
CA SER A 18 32.77 45.67 20.75
C SER A 18 32.34 46.60 19.61
N SER A 19 31.41 47.49 19.94
CA SER A 19 30.96 48.61 19.12
C SER A 19 32.01 49.70 19.02
N SER A 20 32.42 50.11 17.82
CA SER A 20 32.70 51.53 17.52
C SER A 20 32.83 51.79 16.01
N ARG A 21 31.82 52.48 15.46
CA ARG A 21 31.87 53.48 14.37
C ARG A 21 30.45 53.61 13.80
N ALA A 22 29.63 54.41 14.50
CA ALA A 22 28.34 54.83 13.98
C ALA A 22 28.58 55.72 12.75
N ASN A 23 28.01 55.31 11.62
CA ASN A 23 28.09 56.04 10.36
C ASN A 23 27.22 57.30 10.48
N ALA A 24 27.75 58.49 10.14
CA ALA A 24 27.04 59.78 10.25
C ALA A 24 25.66 59.79 9.55
N PHE A 25 25.46 58.89 8.57
CA PHE A 25 24.21 58.69 7.84
C PHE A 25 23.07 58.05 8.67
N GLN A 26 23.38 57.09 9.55
CA GLN A 26 22.39 56.46 10.43
C GLN A 26 21.84 57.45 11.47
N LEU A 27 22.69 58.40 11.92
CA LEU A 27 22.29 59.49 12.80
C LEU A 27 21.32 60.48 12.12
N THR A 28 21.47 60.73 10.81
CA THR A 28 20.57 61.59 10.04
C THR A 28 19.20 60.95 9.83
N LEU A 29 19.15 59.66 9.51
CA LEU A 29 17.91 58.90 9.36
C LEU A 29 17.19 58.68 10.70
N ALA A 30 17.93 58.38 11.77
CA ALA A 30 17.38 58.26 13.12
C ALA A 30 16.80 59.59 13.63
N ARG A 31 17.42 60.73 13.30
CA ARG A 31 16.88 62.06 13.62
C ARG A 31 15.64 62.42 12.80
N ALA A 32 15.58 62.01 11.53
CA ALA A 32 14.41 62.26 10.67
C ALA A 32 13.17 61.46 11.12
N PHE A 33 13.33 60.24 11.63
CA PHE A 33 12.22 59.44 12.16
C PHE A 33 11.87 59.75 13.63
N ALA A 34 12.79 60.34 14.40
CA ALA A 34 12.55 60.74 15.80
C ALA A 34 11.83 62.10 15.94
N ALA A 35 11.71 62.90 14.88
CA ALA A 35 11.12 64.23 14.92
C ALA A 35 9.63 64.23 14.50
N GLN A 36 8.76 63.59 15.30
CA GLN A 36 7.38 64.06 15.43
C GLN A 36 7.34 65.13 16.52
N GLY A 37 7.84 66.33 16.20
CA GLY A 37 7.81 67.47 17.10
C GLY A 37 9.01 68.39 16.92
N GLY A 38 8.83 69.45 16.13
CA GLY A 38 9.67 70.66 16.21
C GLY A 38 10.86 70.72 15.24
N ASP A 39 10.65 71.49 14.18
CA ASP A 39 11.59 72.40 13.52
C ASP A 39 13.06 71.96 13.37
N THR A 40 13.33 71.10 12.39
CA THR A 40 14.60 71.11 11.65
C THR A 40 14.31 70.91 10.16
N GLY A 41 14.67 71.90 9.34
CA GLY A 41 14.38 71.95 7.90
C GLY A 41 15.15 70.91 7.08
N VAL A 42 14.71 69.65 7.13
CA VAL A 42 15.08 68.61 6.16
C VAL A 42 13.94 68.51 5.15
N SER A 43 14.14 69.05 3.95
CA SER A 43 13.12 68.97 2.90
C SER A 43 12.96 67.54 2.38
N HIS A 44 11.82 67.21 1.80
CA HIS A 44 11.60 65.92 1.10
C HIS A 44 12.70 65.69 0.03
N GLU A 45 13.17 66.76 -0.62
CA GLU A 45 14.29 66.68 -1.57
C GLU A 45 15.63 66.32 -0.88
N ASP A 46 15.88 66.78 0.34
CA ASP A 46 17.12 66.47 1.06
C ASP A 46 17.17 65.02 1.52
N LEU A 47 16.03 64.46 1.96
CA LEU A 47 15.88 63.03 2.23
C LEU A 47 16.05 62.19 0.96
N GLN A 48 15.47 62.63 -0.16
CA GLN A 48 15.60 61.95 -1.44
C GLN A 48 17.04 62.00 -1.97
N ARG A 49 17.73 63.15 -1.88
CA ARG A 49 19.16 63.28 -2.24
C ARG A 49 20.06 62.44 -1.32
N ALA A 50 19.76 62.38 -0.01
CA ALA A 50 20.49 61.55 0.92
C ALA A 50 20.31 60.05 0.63
N LEU A 51 19.08 59.62 0.31
CA LEU A 51 18.78 58.25 -0.10
C LEU A 51 19.45 57.90 -1.42
N ASP A 52 19.38 58.78 -2.43
CA ASP A 52 20.02 58.62 -3.73
C ASP A 52 21.55 58.54 -3.60
N LYS A 53 22.15 59.40 -2.76
CA LYS A 53 23.59 59.39 -2.50
C LYS A 53 24.00 58.09 -1.80
N PHE A 54 23.23 57.62 -0.82
CA PHE A 54 23.48 56.37 -0.12
C PHE A 54 23.35 55.14 -1.03
N GLN A 55 22.31 55.09 -1.86
CA GLN A 55 22.16 54.03 -2.85
C GLN A 55 23.30 54.04 -3.88
N LYS A 56 23.71 55.22 -4.36
CA LYS A 56 24.86 55.37 -5.27
C LYS A 56 26.17 54.92 -4.62
N GLU A 57 26.44 55.30 -3.37
CA GLU A 57 27.65 54.90 -2.65
C GLU A 57 27.69 53.38 -2.41
N SER A 58 26.59 52.76 -1.98
CA SER A 58 26.54 51.31 -1.78
C SER A 58 26.60 50.54 -3.10
N ALA A 59 25.93 51.00 -4.15
CA ALA A 59 26.03 50.40 -5.48
C ALA A 59 27.47 50.50 -6.03
N SER A 60 28.19 51.60 -5.79
CA SER A 60 29.56 51.79 -6.27
C SER A 60 30.56 50.74 -5.73
N LYS A 61 30.24 50.08 -4.60
CA LYS A 61 31.02 48.98 -4.01
C LYS A 61 30.47 47.61 -4.39
N THR A 62 29.16 47.42 -4.34
CA THR A 62 28.52 46.11 -4.55
C THR A 62 28.56 45.68 -6.00
N VAL A 63 28.34 46.57 -6.98
CA VAL A 63 28.29 46.20 -8.41
C VAL A 63 29.62 45.65 -8.93
N PRO A 64 30.79 46.32 -8.72
CA PRO A 64 32.06 45.79 -9.17
C PRO A 64 32.43 44.46 -8.50
N TRP A 65 32.15 44.33 -7.20
CA TRP A 65 32.38 43.08 -6.47
C TRP A 65 31.49 41.95 -7.00
N PHE A 66 30.21 42.22 -7.26
CA PHE A 66 29.24 41.24 -7.76
C PHE A 66 29.63 40.72 -9.14
N LEU A 67 29.99 41.62 -10.06
CA LEU A 67 30.44 41.25 -11.41
C LEU A 67 31.73 40.43 -11.38
N LYS A 68 32.62 40.69 -10.42
CA LYS A 68 33.89 39.98 -10.26
C LYS A 68 33.74 38.60 -9.61
N ASN A 69 32.87 38.48 -8.61
CA ASN A 69 32.83 37.30 -7.74
C ASN A 69 31.65 36.36 -8.00
N MET A 70 30.60 36.77 -8.71
CA MET A 70 29.55 35.84 -9.09
C MET A 70 29.99 34.92 -10.23
N PRO A 71 29.62 33.62 -10.19
CA PRO A 71 30.07 32.67 -11.20
C PRO A 71 29.45 32.98 -12.58
N PRO A 72 30.17 32.77 -13.71
CA PRO A 72 29.62 32.97 -15.07
C PRO A 72 28.31 32.19 -15.34
N SER A 73 28.09 31.07 -14.67
CA SER A 73 26.82 30.32 -14.74
C SER A 73 25.61 31.12 -14.26
N TYR A 74 25.78 32.02 -13.29
CA TYR A 74 24.72 32.91 -12.81
C TYR A 74 24.24 33.83 -13.93
N PHE A 75 25.18 34.54 -14.58
CA PHE A 75 24.86 35.49 -15.65
C PHE A 75 24.25 34.85 -16.90
N ARG A 76 24.54 33.56 -17.15
CA ARG A 76 23.92 32.78 -18.22
C ARG A 76 22.52 32.26 -17.89
N SER A 77 22.21 32.12 -16.60
CA SER A 77 21.03 31.39 -16.13
C SER A 77 19.92 32.30 -15.63
N ILE A 78 20.22 33.56 -15.33
CA ILE A 78 19.31 34.52 -14.69
C ILE A 78 19.15 35.71 -15.63
N GLU A 79 17.89 36.06 -15.90
CA GLU A 79 17.51 37.14 -16.82
C GLU A 79 17.96 38.51 -16.30
N GLU A 80 18.04 39.50 -17.18
CA GLU A 80 18.48 40.86 -16.82
C GLU A 80 17.63 41.49 -15.72
N ASP A 81 16.31 41.39 -15.82
CA ASP A 81 15.38 41.94 -14.82
C ASP A 81 15.57 41.33 -13.43
N ASP A 82 15.71 39.99 -13.36
CA ASP A 82 15.97 39.27 -12.12
C ASP A 82 17.36 39.63 -11.54
N ARG A 83 18.37 39.81 -12.41
CA ARG A 83 19.72 40.23 -11.98
C ARG A 83 19.70 41.60 -11.32
N LEU A 84 18.91 42.55 -11.85
CA LEU A 84 18.75 43.88 -11.27
C LEU A 84 18.07 43.81 -9.89
N GLN A 85 17.02 43.00 -9.75
CA GLN A 85 16.37 42.79 -8.45
C GLN A 85 17.32 42.18 -7.43
N HIS A 86 18.11 41.18 -7.83
CA HIS A 86 19.10 40.55 -6.96
C HIS A 86 20.19 41.54 -6.52
N LEU A 87 20.66 42.39 -7.43
CA LEU A 87 21.68 43.40 -7.13
C LEU A 87 21.17 44.43 -6.11
N ASN A 88 19.92 44.86 -6.24
CA ASN A 88 19.25 45.72 -5.27
C ASN A 88 19.14 45.05 -3.90
N ALA A 89 18.79 43.76 -3.87
CA ALA A 89 18.70 42.96 -2.65
C ALA A 89 20.05 42.86 -1.93
N ILE A 90 21.12 42.52 -2.66
CA ILE A 90 22.48 42.38 -2.11
C ILE A 90 22.99 43.72 -1.58
N THR A 91 22.71 44.80 -2.30
CA THR A 91 23.07 46.16 -1.85
C THR A 91 22.36 46.51 -0.54
N ALA A 92 21.10 46.12 -0.37
CA ALA A 92 20.38 46.26 0.90
C ALA A 92 20.96 45.36 2.00
N LEU A 93 21.34 44.12 1.67
CA LEU A 93 21.88 43.12 2.60
C LEU A 93 23.23 43.55 3.21
N VAL A 94 24.15 43.98 2.37
CA VAL A 94 25.47 44.52 2.76
C VAL A 94 25.33 45.74 3.66
N ASN A 95 24.30 46.56 3.44
CA ASN A 95 24.04 47.76 4.21
C ASN A 95 23.29 47.50 5.54
N ALA A 96 22.39 46.51 5.57
CA ALA A 96 21.52 46.21 6.72
C ALA A 96 22.18 45.31 7.77
N GLN A 97 23.39 44.76 7.50
CA GLN A 97 24.08 43.78 8.35
C GLN A 97 23.21 42.55 8.73
N GLN A 98 22.21 42.23 7.91
CA GLN A 98 21.42 41.01 8.11
C GLN A 98 22.18 39.81 7.54
N PRO A 99 22.18 38.65 8.21
CA PRO A 99 22.92 37.49 7.74
C PRO A 99 22.30 36.87 6.48
N GLU A 100 20.99 37.03 6.28
CA GLU A 100 20.21 36.43 5.19
C GLU A 100 18.98 37.27 4.82
N VAL A 101 18.50 37.15 3.58
CA VAL A 101 17.28 37.78 3.06
C VAL A 101 16.60 36.83 2.07
N MET A 102 15.29 36.64 2.18
CA MET A 102 14.49 35.92 1.18
C MET A 102 13.57 36.89 0.44
N LEU A 103 13.70 36.95 -0.88
CA LEU A 103 12.82 37.69 -1.77
C LEU A 103 11.80 36.76 -2.40
N ARG A 104 10.60 37.28 -2.64
CA ARG A 104 9.55 36.62 -3.40
C ARG A 104 9.19 37.46 -4.61
N SER A 105 9.07 36.82 -5.78
CA SER A 105 8.59 37.49 -7.00
C SER A 105 7.16 37.99 -6.85
N THR A 106 6.77 38.92 -7.74
CA THR A 106 5.43 39.50 -7.80
C THR A 106 4.35 38.47 -8.11
N ASP A 107 4.65 37.45 -8.91
CA ASP A 107 3.77 36.32 -9.21
C ASP A 107 3.79 35.23 -8.13
N HIS A 108 4.52 35.47 -7.03
CA HIS A 108 4.60 34.60 -5.87
C HIS A 108 5.24 33.21 -6.10
N ARG A 109 5.76 32.93 -7.29
CA ARG A 109 6.28 31.62 -7.72
C ARG A 109 7.79 31.46 -7.65
N VAL A 110 8.54 32.55 -7.51
CA VAL A 110 10.00 32.54 -7.39
C VAL A 110 10.42 33.05 -6.02
N PHE A 111 11.27 32.28 -5.35
CA PHE A 111 11.90 32.63 -4.09
C PHE A 111 13.40 32.74 -4.31
N SER A 112 13.99 33.89 -4.02
CA SER A 112 15.44 34.14 -4.10
C SER A 112 15.98 34.39 -2.70
N HIS A 113 16.74 33.44 -2.19
CA HIS A 113 17.33 33.48 -0.86
C HIS A 113 18.82 33.86 -0.94
N PHE A 114 19.18 34.97 -0.32
CA PHE A 114 20.52 35.52 -0.24
C PHE A 114 21.07 35.28 1.16
N ARG A 115 22.29 34.78 1.26
CA ARG A 115 22.90 34.43 2.54
C ARG A 115 24.38 34.80 2.57
N SER A 116 24.82 35.33 3.70
CA SER A 116 26.23 35.60 4.00
C SER A 116 26.83 34.49 4.87
N GLY A 117 28.15 34.34 4.81
CA GLY A 117 28.91 33.40 5.63
C GLY A 117 29.15 32.01 5.02
N ALA A 118 30.16 31.31 5.53
CA ALA A 118 30.74 30.08 4.98
C ALA A 118 29.72 28.94 4.81
N ASN A 119 29.92 28.12 3.79
CA ASN A 119 29.09 26.96 3.53
C ASN A 119 29.33 25.83 4.56
N PHE A 120 28.30 25.03 4.88
CA PHE A 120 28.42 23.93 5.85
C PHE A 120 27.50 22.74 5.47
N PRO A 121 27.78 21.52 5.99
CA PRO A 121 27.00 20.32 5.65
C PRO A 121 25.53 20.46 6.06
N GLY A 122 24.61 20.10 5.16
CA GLY A 122 23.16 20.18 5.43
C GLY A 122 22.52 21.56 5.22
N ARG A 123 23.28 22.61 4.90
CA ARG A 123 22.72 23.97 4.72
C ARG A 123 21.60 24.05 3.68
N LEU A 124 21.77 23.41 2.51
CA LEU A 124 20.72 23.37 1.48
C LEU A 124 19.45 22.67 1.97
N ALA A 125 19.58 21.62 2.79
CA ALA A 125 18.42 20.94 3.35
C ALA A 125 17.60 21.87 4.26
N ASN A 126 18.27 22.67 5.09
CA ASN A 126 17.62 23.65 5.95
C ASN A 126 16.88 24.73 5.14
N VAL A 127 17.47 25.22 4.05
CA VAL A 127 16.81 26.20 3.17
C VAL A 127 15.58 25.58 2.50
N LEU A 128 15.67 24.35 2.00
CA LEU A 128 14.53 23.64 1.41
C LEU A 128 13.42 23.40 2.43
N ASP A 129 13.75 23.16 3.69
CA ASP A 129 12.77 22.96 4.76
C ASP A 129 11.89 24.19 4.99
N GLN A 130 12.48 25.39 4.87
CA GLN A 130 11.79 26.67 5.08
C GLN A 130 10.83 27.06 3.94
N LEU A 131 10.91 26.41 2.78
CA LEU A 131 10.05 26.71 1.62
C LEU A 131 8.67 26.03 1.76
N PRO A 132 7.62 26.57 1.12
CA PRO A 132 6.34 25.84 1.03
C PRO A 132 6.50 24.54 0.22
N GLN A 133 5.64 23.52 0.42
CA GLN A 133 5.63 22.33 -0.44
C GLN A 133 5.02 22.65 -1.81
N THR A 134 3.94 23.44 -1.81
CA THR A 134 3.32 23.94 -3.05
C THR A 134 3.00 25.43 -2.97
N VAL A 135 2.89 26.07 -4.13
CA VAL A 135 2.41 27.45 -4.27
C VAL A 135 1.30 27.44 -5.31
N ASP A 136 0.08 27.79 -4.91
CA ASP A 136 -1.12 27.72 -5.76
C ASP A 136 -1.32 26.34 -6.41
N GLY A 137 -1.05 25.27 -5.65
CA GLY A 137 -1.10 23.89 -6.12
C GLY A 137 0.06 23.45 -7.02
N ALA A 138 0.99 24.35 -7.33
CA ALA A 138 2.18 24.05 -8.12
C ALA A 138 3.34 23.58 -7.24
N THR A 139 4.05 22.53 -7.67
CA THR A 139 5.23 22.01 -6.98
C THR A 139 6.52 22.70 -7.41
N LEU A 140 7.58 22.52 -6.62
CA LEU A 140 8.92 22.98 -6.97
C LEU A 140 9.38 22.32 -8.28
N ALA A 141 9.65 23.14 -9.29
CA ALA A 141 10.00 22.69 -10.63
C ALA A 141 11.44 23.01 -11.01
N ARG A 142 12.01 24.07 -10.43
CA ARG A 142 13.39 24.46 -10.69
C ARG A 142 14.10 25.00 -9.45
N VAL A 143 15.36 24.60 -9.30
CA VAL A 143 16.29 25.14 -8.29
C VAL A 143 17.58 25.56 -8.98
N LYS A 144 18.13 26.71 -8.59
CA LYS A 144 19.45 27.18 -9.00
C LYS A 144 20.18 27.74 -7.78
N ILE A 145 21.19 27.02 -7.31
CA ILE A 145 22.02 27.42 -6.17
C ILE A 145 23.37 27.90 -6.68
N PHE A 146 23.76 29.11 -6.28
CA PHE A 146 25.04 29.72 -6.61
C PHE A 146 25.79 30.11 -5.34
N THR A 147 27.10 30.00 -5.40
CA THR A 147 28.03 30.53 -4.39
C THR A 147 29.03 31.42 -5.11
N SER A 148 29.38 32.56 -4.51
CA SER A 148 30.42 33.45 -5.02
C SER A 148 31.79 32.76 -5.01
N LEU A 149 32.70 33.19 -5.88
CA LEU A 149 34.04 32.59 -6.02
C LEU A 149 34.90 32.73 -4.74
N ASP A 150 34.58 33.72 -3.91
CA ASP A 150 35.20 33.99 -2.61
C ASP A 150 34.43 33.40 -1.41
N ASP A 151 33.39 32.59 -1.64
CA ASP A 151 32.52 31.94 -0.65
C ASP A 151 31.81 32.90 0.34
N SER A 152 31.80 34.21 0.05
CA SER A 152 31.21 35.21 0.94
C SER A 152 29.68 35.39 0.76
N LEU A 153 29.12 34.98 -0.39
CA LEU A 153 27.69 35.08 -0.70
C LEU A 153 27.14 33.79 -1.32
N GLY A 154 26.05 33.30 -0.76
CA GLY A 154 25.18 32.30 -1.38
C GLY A 154 23.92 32.94 -1.95
N LEU A 155 23.49 32.47 -3.12
CA LEU A 155 22.24 32.84 -3.78
C LEU A 155 21.49 31.59 -4.23
N ASP A 156 20.37 31.32 -3.58
CA ASP A 156 19.55 30.13 -3.77
C ASP A 156 18.20 30.54 -4.39
N ILE A 157 17.91 30.09 -5.61
CA ILE A 157 16.70 30.47 -6.35
C ILE A 157 15.80 29.27 -6.55
N PHE A 158 14.53 29.38 -6.15
CA PHE A 158 13.53 28.31 -6.17
C PHE A 158 12.32 28.78 -6.98
N ARG A 159 11.91 28.00 -7.98
CA ARG A 159 10.73 28.30 -8.82
C ARG A 159 9.71 27.18 -8.75
N PHE A 160 8.48 27.56 -8.45
CA PHE A 160 7.30 26.71 -8.44
C PHE A 160 6.53 26.84 -9.76
N GLY A 161 5.92 25.74 -10.22
CA GLY A 161 5.13 25.72 -11.46
C GLY A 161 5.88 25.25 -12.70
N GLN A 162 5.11 24.83 -13.71
CA GLN A 162 5.66 24.18 -14.89
C GLN A 162 6.58 25.10 -15.69
N GLN A 163 7.62 24.51 -16.25
CA GLN A 163 8.43 25.15 -17.27
C GLN A 163 7.68 25.12 -18.61
N GLU A 164 7.74 26.24 -19.34
CA GLU A 164 7.37 26.22 -20.75
C GLU A 164 8.24 25.20 -21.50
N PRO A 165 7.63 24.28 -22.27
CA PRO A 165 8.37 23.26 -22.98
C PRO A 165 9.25 23.89 -24.06
N PHE A 166 10.43 23.29 -24.28
CA PHE A 166 11.26 23.61 -25.44
C PHE A 166 10.56 23.06 -26.69
N LEU A 167 9.85 23.93 -27.42
CA LEU A 167 9.02 23.53 -28.56
C LEU A 167 9.70 23.74 -29.91
N ASN A 168 10.93 24.27 -29.91
CA ASN A 168 11.68 24.59 -31.12
C ASN A 168 10.93 25.61 -32.02
N LYS A 169 10.22 26.54 -31.39
CA LYS A 169 9.37 27.56 -32.05
C LYS A 169 10.08 28.89 -32.23
N THR A 170 10.96 29.28 -31.31
CA THR A 170 11.71 30.55 -31.41
C THR A 170 13.03 30.36 -32.16
N GLU A 171 13.56 31.44 -32.71
CA GLU A 171 14.86 31.43 -33.39
C GLU A 171 15.99 30.97 -32.44
N ASP A 172 15.96 31.43 -31.19
CA ASP A 172 16.92 31.01 -30.15
C ASP A 172 16.82 29.50 -29.85
N GLU A 173 15.62 28.94 -29.76
CA GLU A 173 15.43 27.50 -29.58
C GLU A 173 15.95 26.72 -30.79
N GLN A 174 15.68 27.19 -32.00
CA GLN A 174 16.16 26.56 -33.23
C GLN A 174 17.69 26.58 -33.33
N LEU A 175 18.33 27.70 -32.99
CA LEU A 175 19.77 27.84 -32.93
C LEU A 175 20.38 26.93 -31.85
N ALA A 176 19.78 26.88 -30.67
CA ALA A 176 20.22 25.98 -29.59
C ALA A 176 20.13 24.52 -30.01
N ARG A 177 19.01 24.11 -30.64
CA ARG A 177 18.81 22.75 -31.15
C ARG A 177 19.85 22.41 -32.22
N ALA A 178 20.07 23.29 -33.20
CA ALA A 178 21.03 23.08 -34.27
C ALA A 178 22.46 22.94 -33.70
N SER A 179 22.82 23.79 -32.73
CA SER A 179 24.11 23.71 -32.04
C SER A 179 24.30 22.39 -31.29
N ILE A 180 23.26 21.91 -30.58
CA ILE A 180 23.29 20.61 -29.88
C ILE A 180 23.44 19.46 -30.88
N GLN A 181 22.65 19.46 -31.96
CA GLN A 181 22.69 18.41 -32.98
C GLN A 181 24.06 18.35 -33.68
N GLN A 182 24.62 19.51 -34.04
CA GLN A 182 25.94 19.59 -34.66
C GLN A 182 27.04 19.04 -33.72
N PHE A 183 26.95 19.35 -32.42
CA PHE A 183 27.90 18.82 -31.45
C PHE A 183 27.73 17.31 -31.23
N CYS A 184 26.50 16.81 -31.13
CA CYS A 184 26.23 15.37 -31.05
C CYS A 184 26.80 14.63 -32.26
N ALA A 185 26.63 15.16 -33.47
CA ALA A 185 27.23 14.62 -34.68
C ALA A 185 28.77 14.65 -34.61
N GLY A 186 29.35 15.73 -34.05
CA GLY A 186 30.79 15.82 -33.80
C GLY A 186 31.31 14.77 -32.81
N ILE A 187 30.56 14.48 -31.73
CA ILE A 187 30.88 13.38 -30.81
C ILE A 187 30.82 12.03 -31.51
N GLN A 188 29.75 11.75 -32.25
CA GLN A 188 29.57 10.49 -32.98
C GLN A 188 30.67 10.27 -34.02
N ALA A 189 31.15 11.34 -34.65
CA ALA A 189 32.26 11.33 -35.59
C ALA A 189 33.66 11.28 -34.92
N GLY A 190 33.75 11.20 -33.58
CA GLY A 190 35.02 11.13 -32.85
C GLY A 190 35.80 12.45 -32.78
N LYS A 191 35.21 13.58 -33.20
CA LYS A 191 35.87 14.89 -33.32
C LYS A 191 36.41 15.46 -32.00
N HIS A 192 35.89 14.98 -30.86
CA HIS A 192 36.20 15.49 -29.52
C HIS A 192 36.88 14.45 -28.61
N VAL A 193 37.45 13.38 -29.18
CA VAL A 193 38.23 12.39 -28.41
C VAL A 193 39.50 13.07 -27.87
N GLY A 194 39.65 13.12 -26.55
CA GLY A 194 40.82 13.73 -25.89
C GLY A 194 40.78 15.26 -25.69
N ASP A 195 39.75 15.97 -26.19
CA ASP A 195 39.59 17.41 -26.00
C ASP A 195 38.87 17.72 -24.67
N SER A 196 39.49 18.59 -23.87
CA SER A 196 38.99 19.07 -22.57
C SER A 196 38.41 20.49 -22.63
N SER A 197 38.51 21.18 -23.77
CA SER A 197 38.10 22.58 -23.96
C SER A 197 36.71 22.69 -24.60
N TYR A 198 35.94 23.73 -24.25
CA TYR A 198 34.53 23.88 -24.64
C TYR A 198 34.23 25.24 -25.28
N PRO A 199 33.43 25.31 -26.36
CA PRO A 199 33.02 26.58 -26.95
C PRO A 199 32.01 27.35 -26.06
N ASN A 200 32.24 28.66 -25.94
CA ASN A 200 31.56 29.60 -25.06
C ASN A 200 30.22 30.09 -25.63
N ARG A 201 29.10 29.50 -25.18
CA ARG A 201 27.78 30.18 -25.05
C ARG A 201 26.71 29.33 -24.33
N TYR A 202 26.75 28.00 -24.47
CA TYR A 202 25.73 27.08 -23.93
C TYR A 202 26.29 26.10 -22.87
N SER A 203 25.41 25.38 -22.17
CA SER A 203 25.81 24.30 -21.26
C SER A 203 26.56 23.18 -22.02
N ASN A 204 27.64 22.64 -21.43
CA ASN A 204 28.44 21.54 -21.99
C ASN A 204 27.53 20.44 -22.59
N PRO A 205 27.57 20.16 -23.89
CA PRO A 205 26.60 19.23 -24.46
C PRO A 205 26.89 17.75 -24.14
N ARG A 206 28.10 17.37 -23.66
CA ARG A 206 28.31 16.06 -23.00
C ARG A 206 27.46 15.93 -21.75
N ARG A 207 27.32 17.01 -20.97
CA ARG A 207 26.46 17.06 -19.78
C ARG A 207 25.00 16.81 -20.15
N LEU A 208 24.53 17.42 -21.23
CA LEU A 208 23.17 17.17 -21.73
C LEU A 208 22.99 15.70 -22.15
N ALA A 209 23.96 15.12 -22.86
CA ALA A 209 23.93 13.72 -23.25
C ALA A 209 23.83 12.77 -22.05
N TRP A 210 24.64 12.97 -21.00
CA TRP A 210 24.55 12.17 -19.76
C TRP A 210 23.22 12.34 -19.02
N GLN A 211 22.68 13.56 -18.98
CA GLN A 211 21.36 13.80 -18.39
C GLN A 211 20.26 13.07 -19.19
N MET A 212 20.36 13.06 -20.52
CA MET A 212 19.43 12.32 -21.38
C MET A 212 19.55 10.80 -21.20
N GLU A 213 20.76 10.29 -20.99
CA GLU A 213 21.01 8.88 -20.67
C GLU A 213 20.37 8.49 -19.34
N LEU A 214 20.64 9.23 -18.26
CA LEU A 214 20.03 8.98 -16.95
C LEU A 214 18.50 9.10 -16.99
N PHE A 215 17.98 10.10 -17.70
CA PHE A 215 16.53 10.23 -17.93
C PHE A 215 15.97 9.00 -18.64
N SER A 216 16.66 8.50 -19.67
CA SER A 216 16.24 7.33 -20.43
C SER A 216 16.26 6.04 -19.62
N GLN A 217 17.15 5.93 -18.62
CA GLN A 217 17.19 4.80 -17.70
C GLN A 217 15.99 4.76 -16.74
N VAL A 218 15.40 5.91 -16.39
CA VAL A 218 14.35 5.99 -15.35
C VAL A 218 12.95 6.30 -15.87
N ARG A 219 12.80 6.88 -17.08
CA ARG A 219 11.49 7.14 -17.70
C ARG A 219 10.66 5.86 -17.80
N GLY A 220 9.36 5.95 -17.57
CA GLY A 220 8.44 4.81 -17.52
C GLY A 220 8.59 3.91 -16.29
N THR A 221 9.56 4.17 -15.40
CA THR A 221 9.83 3.32 -14.23
C THR A 221 9.58 4.04 -12.91
N GLU A 222 9.89 3.35 -11.81
CA GLU A 222 9.95 3.89 -10.46
C GLU A 222 11.42 4.05 -9.97
N GLY A 223 12.39 3.96 -10.88
CA GLY A 223 13.81 3.99 -10.56
C GLY A 223 14.36 5.36 -10.21
N VAL A 224 15.58 5.33 -9.67
CA VAL A 224 16.46 6.48 -9.50
C VAL A 224 17.82 6.08 -10.07
N ALA A 225 18.38 6.89 -10.95
CA ALA A 225 19.72 6.72 -11.49
C ALA A 225 20.62 7.84 -10.94
N VAL A 226 21.87 7.48 -10.60
CA VAL A 226 22.85 8.40 -10.02
C VAL A 226 24.17 8.18 -10.73
N ASP A 227 24.77 9.26 -11.20
CA ASP A 227 26.11 9.33 -11.77
C ASP A 227 27.00 10.22 -10.89
N VAL A 228 28.28 9.85 -10.79
CA VAL A 228 29.26 10.50 -9.91
C VAL A 228 30.51 10.86 -10.72
N GLU A 229 30.87 12.13 -10.68
CA GLU A 229 32.01 12.64 -11.46
C GLU A 229 32.99 13.43 -10.59
N HIS A 230 34.25 12.98 -10.52
CA HIS A 230 35.30 13.57 -9.68
C HIS A 230 36.16 14.61 -10.41
N LYS A 231 36.96 15.36 -9.63
CA LYS A 231 37.94 16.36 -10.10
C LYS A 231 37.31 17.46 -10.95
N TRP A 232 36.08 17.86 -10.59
CA TRP A 232 35.30 18.83 -11.35
C TRP A 232 35.99 20.20 -11.46
N GLU A 233 36.78 20.56 -10.46
CA GLU A 233 37.57 21.80 -10.37
C GLU A 233 38.62 21.94 -11.48
N THR A 234 39.10 20.83 -12.06
CA THR A 234 40.15 20.84 -13.10
C THR A 234 39.61 21.02 -14.52
N ARG A 235 38.28 20.96 -14.71
CA ARG A 235 37.65 20.89 -16.04
C ARG A 235 37.44 22.23 -16.73
N SER A 236 37.45 23.34 -16.01
CA SER A 236 37.42 24.69 -16.58
C SER A 236 37.77 25.73 -15.52
N ASP A 237 38.29 26.89 -15.95
CA ASP A 237 38.52 28.02 -15.05
C ASP A 237 37.23 28.51 -14.37
N GLU A 238 36.06 28.26 -14.98
CA GLU A 238 34.73 28.58 -14.40
C GLU A 238 34.35 27.73 -13.17
N ASN A 239 35.04 26.61 -12.93
CA ASN A 239 34.78 25.69 -11.82
C ASN A 239 35.76 25.87 -10.64
N LYS A 240 36.79 26.71 -10.81
CA LYS A 240 37.76 26.99 -9.75
C LYS A 240 37.11 27.86 -8.68
N LEU A 241 36.66 27.22 -7.61
CA LEU A 241 36.43 27.90 -6.34
C LEU A 241 37.78 28.11 -5.65
N GLY A 242 37.91 29.16 -4.83
CA GLY A 242 39.14 29.40 -4.09
C GLY A 242 39.56 28.18 -3.24
N GLY A 243 40.85 27.89 -3.16
CA GLY A 243 41.41 26.98 -2.14
C GLY A 243 41.81 25.56 -2.55
N GLY A 244 41.65 25.14 -3.81
CA GLY A 244 42.17 23.83 -4.27
C GLY A 244 41.47 22.59 -3.69
N VAL A 245 40.27 22.77 -3.13
CA VAL A 245 39.47 21.69 -2.53
C VAL A 245 38.91 20.76 -3.63
N PRO A 246 39.00 19.42 -3.48
CA PRO A 246 38.42 18.47 -4.42
C PRO A 246 36.91 18.64 -4.57
N GLN A 247 36.41 18.66 -5.80
CA GLN A 247 34.98 18.77 -6.10
C GLN A 247 34.46 17.54 -6.84
N THR A 248 33.26 17.10 -6.44
CA THR A 248 32.55 15.99 -7.07
C THR A 248 31.16 16.44 -7.51
N MET A 249 30.78 16.16 -8.76
CA MET A 249 29.43 16.38 -9.28
C MET A 249 28.61 15.10 -9.15
N LEU A 250 27.42 15.22 -8.59
CA LEU A 250 26.41 14.16 -8.53
C LEU A 250 25.28 14.52 -9.48
N THR A 251 24.96 13.65 -10.44
CA THR A 251 23.78 13.82 -11.31
C THR A 251 22.77 12.73 -11.00
N ILE A 252 21.55 13.12 -10.63
CA ILE A 252 20.48 12.23 -10.19
C ILE A 252 19.27 12.41 -11.11
N ALA A 253 18.75 11.32 -11.65
CA ALA A 253 17.45 11.27 -12.33
C ALA A 253 16.49 10.46 -11.47
N ALA A 254 15.45 11.09 -10.93
CA ALA A 254 14.49 10.45 -10.04
C ALA A 254 13.08 10.49 -10.62
N SER A 255 12.55 9.32 -11.00
CA SER A 255 11.20 9.21 -11.57
C SER A 255 10.12 9.28 -10.49
N ASN A 256 9.01 9.98 -10.77
CA ASN A 256 7.80 10.01 -9.96
C ASN A 256 8.04 10.34 -8.48
N VAL A 257 8.89 11.33 -8.18
CA VAL A 257 9.17 11.81 -6.83
C VAL A 257 8.51 13.16 -6.57
N ILE A 258 8.27 13.51 -5.30
CA ILE A 258 8.02 14.91 -4.93
C ILE A 258 9.36 15.65 -5.03
N PRO A 259 9.57 16.58 -5.98
CA PRO A 259 10.90 17.09 -6.30
C PRO A 259 11.58 17.79 -5.12
N LYS A 260 10.86 18.68 -4.42
CA LYS A 260 11.33 19.34 -3.19
C LYS A 260 11.75 18.31 -2.14
N GLY A 261 10.83 17.42 -1.75
CA GLY A 261 11.08 16.44 -0.70
C GLY A 261 12.23 15.48 -1.01
N PHE A 262 12.37 15.05 -2.27
CA PHE A 262 13.50 14.20 -2.66
C PHE A 262 14.84 14.96 -2.67
N MET A 263 14.86 16.20 -3.19
CA MET A 263 16.06 17.04 -3.16
C MET A 263 16.49 17.39 -1.73
N GLN A 264 15.54 17.67 -0.85
CA GLN A 264 15.80 17.93 0.57
C GLN A 264 16.45 16.71 1.22
N LYS A 265 15.88 15.50 1.05
CA LYS A 265 16.49 14.26 1.55
C LYS A 265 17.90 14.02 1.02
N ALA A 266 18.11 14.22 -0.28
CA ALA A 266 19.43 14.05 -0.87
C ALA A 266 20.44 15.03 -0.25
N ALA A 267 20.05 16.31 -0.09
CA ALA A 267 20.89 17.31 0.56
C ALA A 267 21.18 16.97 2.04
N THR A 268 20.19 16.47 2.78
CA THR A 268 20.33 16.01 4.16
C THR A 268 21.33 14.86 4.26
N TYR A 269 21.18 13.85 3.39
CA TYR A 269 22.08 12.70 3.37
C TYR A 269 23.52 13.06 2.97
N LEU A 270 23.70 13.98 2.04
CA LEU A 270 25.04 14.47 1.70
C LEU A 270 25.67 15.22 2.88
N GLY A 271 24.86 15.99 3.62
CA GLY A 271 25.28 16.61 4.89
C GLY A 271 25.77 15.59 5.92
N LEU A 272 25.03 14.49 6.10
CA LEU A 272 25.43 13.35 6.95
C LEU A 272 26.73 12.68 6.51
N CYS A 273 27.05 12.75 5.21
CA CYS A 273 28.31 12.28 4.68
C CYS A 273 29.42 13.32 4.81
N SER A 274 29.26 14.40 5.59
CA SER A 274 30.23 15.48 5.75
C SER A 274 30.60 16.20 4.44
N LEU A 275 29.62 16.32 3.52
CA LEU A 275 29.78 17.00 2.23
C LEU A 275 29.01 18.34 2.21
N ASN A 276 29.69 19.39 1.78
CA ASN A 276 29.15 20.72 1.54
C ASN A 276 28.52 20.81 0.14
N VAL A 277 27.26 21.24 0.04
CA VAL A 277 26.60 21.51 -1.24
C VAL A 277 26.91 22.93 -1.70
N VAL A 278 27.67 23.07 -2.79
CA VAL A 278 28.14 24.39 -3.27
C VAL A 278 27.30 24.92 -4.41
N ARG A 279 26.85 24.00 -5.27
CA ARG A 279 26.03 24.32 -6.42
C ARG A 279 25.02 23.21 -6.56
N ALA A 280 23.78 23.56 -6.85
CA ALA A 280 22.73 22.60 -7.10
C ALA A 280 21.76 23.10 -8.15
N HIS A 281 21.27 22.19 -8.96
CA HIS A 281 20.23 22.44 -9.95
C HIS A 281 19.16 21.35 -9.82
N LEU A 282 17.90 21.75 -9.96
CA LEU A 282 16.77 20.85 -10.16
C LEU A 282 16.04 21.32 -11.42
N ASP A 283 15.67 20.39 -12.28
CA ASP A 283 14.74 20.60 -13.38
C ASP A 283 13.75 19.42 -13.42
N VAL A 284 12.45 19.70 -13.50
CA VAL A 284 11.41 18.67 -13.58
C VAL A 284 10.97 18.49 -15.04
N VAL A 285 11.19 17.29 -15.58
CA VAL A 285 10.92 16.95 -16.98
C VAL A 285 9.71 16.02 -17.05
N LYS A 286 8.75 16.32 -17.94
CA LYS A 286 7.58 15.45 -18.18
C LYS A 286 8.02 14.11 -18.78
N ASP A 287 7.42 13.02 -18.32
CA ASP A 287 7.63 11.69 -18.89
C ASP A 287 6.48 11.32 -19.84
N PRO A 288 6.69 11.36 -21.17
CA PRO A 288 5.63 11.13 -22.14
C PRO A 288 5.14 9.68 -22.18
N GLN A 289 5.90 8.71 -21.65
CA GLN A 289 5.51 7.28 -21.67
C GLN A 289 4.55 6.90 -20.55
N ASN A 290 4.37 7.76 -19.55
CA ASN A 290 3.67 7.40 -18.32
C ASN A 290 2.71 8.51 -17.85
N GLY A 291 1.94 9.07 -18.78
CA GLY A 291 0.86 10.02 -18.51
C GLY A 291 1.31 11.26 -17.71
N SER A 292 0.83 11.38 -16.47
CA SER A 292 1.13 12.49 -15.55
C SER A 292 2.49 12.36 -14.82
N ALA A 293 3.30 11.38 -15.18
CA ALA A 293 4.62 11.15 -14.59
C ALA A 293 5.64 12.23 -14.96
N HIS A 294 6.64 12.39 -14.10
CA HIS A 294 7.76 13.30 -14.32
C HIS A 294 9.06 12.70 -13.75
N VAL A 295 10.18 13.20 -14.27
CA VAL A 295 11.53 12.90 -13.77
C VAL A 295 12.14 14.18 -13.21
N ALA A 296 12.53 14.14 -11.94
CA ALA A 296 13.32 15.19 -11.32
C ALA A 296 14.81 14.98 -11.68
N MET A 297 15.36 15.89 -12.48
CA MET A 297 16.77 15.93 -12.85
C MET A 297 17.51 16.85 -11.88
N ILE A 298 18.32 16.27 -10.99
CA ILE A 298 19.05 16.98 -9.95
C ILE A 298 20.54 16.90 -10.25
N ARG A 299 21.25 18.02 -10.11
CA ARG A 299 22.72 18.07 -10.15
C ARG A 299 23.23 18.74 -8.90
N ILE A 300 24.15 18.13 -8.18
CA ILE A 300 24.70 18.66 -6.94
C ILE A 300 26.22 18.60 -7.01
N LEU A 301 26.87 19.75 -6.97
CA LEU A 301 28.31 19.88 -6.82
C LEU A 301 28.62 19.91 -5.32
N VAL A 302 29.40 18.95 -4.86
CA VAL A 302 29.81 18.80 -3.47
C VAL A 302 31.31 18.92 -3.29
N GLN A 303 31.71 19.34 -2.09
CA GLN A 303 33.09 19.29 -1.61
C GLN A 303 33.12 18.71 -0.18
N PRO A 304 34.23 18.09 0.24
CA PRO A 304 34.42 17.69 1.64
C PRO A 304 34.33 18.91 2.58
N SER A 305 33.68 18.74 3.73
CA SER A 305 33.72 19.72 4.82
C SER A 305 35.14 19.96 5.33
N GLU A 306 35.39 21.08 6.02
CA GLU A 306 36.71 21.37 6.58
C GLU A 306 37.21 20.26 7.52
N GLU A 307 36.31 19.67 8.32
CA GLU A 307 36.62 18.55 9.21
C GLU A 307 37.01 17.30 8.42
N ALA A 308 36.21 16.92 7.41
CA ALA A 308 36.54 15.79 6.56
C ALA A 308 37.87 15.97 5.79
N GLN A 309 38.24 17.21 5.45
CA GLN A 309 39.54 17.52 4.86
C GLN A 309 40.68 17.34 5.86
N LYS A 310 40.52 17.84 7.09
CA LYS A 310 41.51 17.69 8.18
C LYS A 310 41.74 16.22 8.53
N ASP A 311 40.68 15.41 8.51
CA ASP A 311 40.73 13.99 8.84
C ASP A 311 41.16 13.11 7.65
N HIS A 312 41.44 13.71 6.48
CA HIS A 312 41.73 12.99 5.23
C HIS A 312 40.70 11.90 4.89
N PHE A 313 39.43 12.18 5.18
CA PHE A 313 38.35 11.21 5.08
C PHE A 313 38.19 10.66 3.65
N GLN A 314 38.13 9.32 3.53
CA GLN A 314 37.92 8.64 2.26
C GLN A 314 36.44 8.33 2.06
N PHE A 315 35.87 8.88 0.98
CA PHE A 315 34.46 8.70 0.66
C PHE A 315 34.22 7.43 -0.15
N GLU A 316 33.35 6.55 0.35
CA GLU A 316 32.83 5.41 -0.42
C GLU A 316 31.72 5.86 -1.39
N TRP A 317 32.11 6.40 -2.55
CA TRP A 317 31.16 6.95 -3.53
C TRP A 317 30.15 5.92 -4.09
N SER A 318 30.50 4.64 -4.12
CA SER A 318 29.58 3.56 -4.49
C SER A 318 28.45 3.40 -3.46
N LYS A 319 28.74 3.56 -2.17
CA LYS A 319 27.77 3.55 -1.08
C LYS A 319 26.91 4.81 -1.08
N ILE A 320 27.52 5.98 -1.28
CA ILE A 320 26.81 7.26 -1.38
C ILE A 320 25.82 7.23 -2.54
N SER A 321 26.26 6.81 -3.73
CA SER A 321 25.38 6.73 -4.91
C SER A 321 24.26 5.69 -4.73
N GLY A 322 24.55 4.52 -4.14
CA GLY A 322 23.53 3.53 -3.77
C GLY A 322 22.48 4.08 -2.80
N ASN A 323 22.91 4.75 -1.73
CA ASN A 323 21.98 5.35 -0.77
C ASN A 323 21.15 6.47 -1.40
N LEU A 324 21.73 7.32 -2.26
CA LEU A 324 20.98 8.35 -2.99
C LEU A 324 19.85 7.76 -3.86
N LYS A 325 20.06 6.59 -4.47
CA LYS A 325 18.99 5.86 -5.17
C LYS A 325 17.90 5.39 -4.20
N TYR A 326 18.33 4.86 -3.07
CA TYR A 326 17.45 4.26 -2.07
C TYR A 326 16.62 5.29 -1.29
N LEU A 327 17.11 6.52 -1.06
CA LEU A 327 16.44 7.59 -0.30
C LEU A 327 15.00 7.90 -0.76
N LYS A 328 14.66 7.60 -2.01
CA LYS A 328 13.28 7.72 -2.52
C LYS A 328 12.29 6.93 -1.66
N TRP A 329 12.74 5.78 -1.18
CA TRP A 329 11.97 4.71 -0.55
C TRP A 329 12.12 4.63 0.97
N VAL A 330 13.12 5.32 1.51
CA VAL A 330 13.36 5.41 2.96
C VAL A 330 12.37 6.35 3.60
N ASP A 331 11.88 6.00 4.78
CA ASP A 331 11.05 6.88 5.59
C ASP A 331 11.81 8.12 6.09
N ASP A 332 11.09 9.17 6.45
CA ASP A 332 11.72 10.42 6.90
C ASP A 332 12.36 10.23 8.30
N HIS A 333 11.75 9.43 9.18
CA HIS A 333 12.17 9.33 10.57
C HIS A 333 13.57 8.70 10.77
N PRO A 334 13.93 7.57 10.12
CA PRO A 334 15.29 7.02 10.21
C PRO A 334 16.39 8.00 9.77
N VAL A 335 16.09 8.87 8.79
CA VAL A 335 17.02 9.90 8.34
C VAL A 335 17.22 10.96 9.42
N HIS A 336 16.13 11.39 10.07
CA HIS A 336 16.21 12.37 11.18
C HIS A 336 16.93 11.80 12.41
N LEU A 337 16.67 10.54 12.77
CA LEU A 337 17.39 9.89 13.86
C LEU A 337 18.91 9.83 13.57
N THR A 338 19.29 9.52 12.33
CA THR A 338 20.69 9.53 11.91
C THR A 338 21.30 10.94 11.94
N LEU A 339 20.53 12.01 11.72
CA LEU A 339 21.01 13.39 11.88
C LEU A 339 21.33 13.74 13.34
N GLN A 340 20.51 13.23 14.27
CA GLN A 340 20.73 13.44 15.69
C GLN A 340 21.87 12.57 16.22
N HIS A 341 22.03 11.37 15.65
CA HIS A 341 22.99 10.34 16.04
C HIS A 341 23.74 9.79 14.81
N PRO A 342 24.71 10.53 14.24
CA PRO A 342 25.42 10.10 13.02
C PRO A 342 26.12 8.74 13.13
N GLU A 343 26.58 8.38 14.32
CA GLU A 343 27.23 7.12 14.65
C GLU A 343 26.34 5.88 14.44
N LEU A 344 25.01 6.06 14.55
CA LEU A 344 24.03 5.00 14.38
C LEU A 344 24.02 4.51 12.92
N GLY A 345 24.06 5.47 11.99
CA GLY A 345 23.91 5.24 10.56
C GLY A 345 22.49 4.82 10.14
N LEU A 346 22.19 5.01 8.86
CA LEU A 346 20.83 4.86 8.32
C LEU A 346 20.27 3.43 8.48
N SER A 347 21.12 2.41 8.34
CA SER A 347 20.67 1.01 8.42
C SER A 347 20.13 0.63 9.79
N ARG A 348 20.76 1.11 10.87
CA ARG A 348 20.30 0.80 12.23
C ARG A 348 19.07 1.61 12.59
N ALA A 349 19.06 2.89 12.22
CA ALA A 349 17.90 3.76 12.39
C ALA A 349 16.65 3.16 11.72
N GLU A 350 16.78 2.65 10.48
CA GLU A 350 15.67 1.99 9.77
C GLU A 350 15.15 0.76 10.53
N LEU A 351 16.04 -0.07 11.07
CA LEU A 351 15.66 -1.26 11.82
C LEU A 351 14.97 -0.90 13.14
N ILE A 352 15.51 0.05 13.90
CA ILE A 352 14.89 0.52 15.15
C ILE A 352 13.45 0.99 14.89
N TYR A 353 13.26 1.82 13.86
CA TYR A 353 11.94 2.31 13.48
C TYR A 353 11.01 1.21 12.96
N ALA A 354 11.52 0.27 12.15
CA ALA A 354 10.74 -0.84 11.63
C ALA A 354 10.21 -1.72 12.77
N TYR A 355 11.08 -2.17 13.68
CA TYR A 355 10.67 -3.01 14.81
C TYR A 355 9.77 -2.27 15.81
N GLY A 356 10.06 -1.00 16.12
CA GLY A 356 9.17 -0.19 16.95
C GLY A 356 7.77 -0.06 16.35
N ASN A 357 7.67 0.15 15.04
CA ASN A 357 6.39 0.23 14.33
C ASN A 357 5.64 -1.10 14.28
N MET A 358 6.37 -2.21 14.12
CA MET A 358 5.82 -3.56 14.09
C MET A 358 5.24 -3.94 15.46
N LEU A 359 5.98 -3.66 16.54
CA LEU A 359 5.61 -4.03 17.89
C LEU A 359 4.49 -3.17 18.47
N HIS A 360 4.22 -1.99 17.93
CA HIS A 360 3.15 -1.10 18.42
C HIS A 360 1.80 -1.83 18.54
N GLY A 361 1.35 -2.53 17.50
CA GLY A 361 0.05 -3.23 17.53
C GLY A 361 0.00 -4.40 18.53
N VAL A 362 1.15 -4.99 18.85
CA VAL A 362 1.27 -6.11 19.80
C VAL A 362 1.32 -5.60 21.24
N LEU A 363 2.13 -4.56 21.49
CA LEU A 363 2.35 -4.02 22.84
C LEU A 363 1.20 -3.11 23.30
N ALA A 364 0.56 -2.35 22.41
CA ALA A 364 -0.61 -1.53 22.75
C ALA A 364 -1.81 -2.34 23.26
N LYS A 365 -1.84 -3.66 22.99
CA LYS A 365 -2.83 -4.58 23.58
C LYS A 365 -2.54 -4.96 25.03
N LYS A 366 -1.28 -4.93 25.44
CA LYS A 366 -0.88 -5.14 26.84
C LYS A 366 -1.18 -3.90 27.66
N ASP A 367 -0.73 -2.75 27.18
CA ASP A 367 -1.02 -1.46 27.79
C ASP A 367 -1.01 -0.35 26.71
N PRO A 368 -2.18 0.19 26.32
CA PRO A 368 -2.25 1.24 25.30
C PRO A 368 -1.70 2.59 25.76
N PHE A 369 -1.57 2.83 27.07
CA PHE A 369 -1.00 4.05 27.61
C PHE A 369 0.53 3.97 27.66
N ALA A 370 1.09 2.85 28.10
CA ALA A 370 2.54 2.64 28.10
C ALA A 370 3.09 2.58 26.66
N TYR A 371 2.35 1.93 25.76
CA TYR A 371 2.81 1.59 24.41
C TYR A 371 2.04 2.32 23.30
N SER A 372 1.85 3.64 23.45
CA SER A 372 1.53 4.46 22.27
C SER A 372 2.72 4.50 21.31
N LEU A 373 2.48 4.66 20.01
CA LEU A 373 3.57 4.72 19.01
C LEU A 373 4.60 5.79 19.36
N THR A 374 4.16 6.97 19.80
CA THR A 374 5.03 8.06 20.23
C THR A 374 5.91 7.64 21.39
N ARG A 375 5.35 7.03 22.44
CA ARG A 375 6.13 6.55 23.60
C ARG A 375 7.11 5.43 23.23
N ILE A 376 6.74 4.55 22.32
CA ILE A 376 7.65 3.51 21.81
C ILE A 376 8.88 4.18 21.18
N MET A 377 8.67 5.16 20.30
CA MET A 377 9.78 5.86 19.64
C MET A 377 10.60 6.67 20.64
N GLU A 378 9.96 7.46 21.51
CA GLU A 378 10.65 8.19 22.59
C GLU A 378 11.49 7.27 23.48
N THR A 379 10.98 6.07 23.78
CA THR A 379 11.70 5.08 24.59
C THR A 379 12.91 4.52 23.85
N LEU A 380 12.78 4.22 22.55
CA LEU A 380 13.89 3.69 21.73
C LEU A 380 14.95 4.76 21.42
N GLU A 381 14.55 6.02 21.31
CA GLU A 381 15.42 7.17 21.04
C GLU A 381 16.06 7.74 22.32
N HIS A 382 15.53 7.37 23.49
CA HIS A 382 16.07 7.86 24.76
C HIS A 382 17.58 7.52 24.87
N PRO A 383 18.45 8.48 25.25
CA PRO A 383 19.91 8.26 25.26
C PRO A 383 20.40 7.06 26.07
N GLN A 384 19.65 6.63 27.10
CA GLN A 384 19.98 5.43 27.88
C GLN A 384 19.63 4.11 27.14
N ASN A 385 18.59 4.12 26.31
CA ASN A 385 18.05 2.93 25.64
C ASN A 385 18.56 2.78 24.21
N LEU A 386 18.87 3.89 23.53
CA LEU A 386 19.33 3.91 22.14
C LEU A 386 20.57 3.02 21.91
N PRO A 387 21.59 2.96 22.80
CA PRO A 387 22.70 2.02 22.65
C PRO A 387 22.27 0.55 22.65
N LEU A 388 21.23 0.19 23.43
CA LEU A 388 20.68 -1.17 23.47
C LEU A 388 19.87 -1.47 22.19
N ALA A 389 19.04 -0.52 21.75
CA ALA A 389 18.30 -0.62 20.50
C ALA A 389 19.24 -0.74 19.28
N TRP A 390 20.35 -0.02 19.30
CA TRP A 390 21.45 -0.18 18.36
C TRP A 390 22.00 -1.60 18.43
N ARG A 391 22.45 -2.10 19.59
CA ARG A 391 23.01 -3.46 19.70
C ARG A 391 22.06 -4.54 19.16
N ILE A 392 20.76 -4.38 19.38
CA ILE A 392 19.74 -5.27 18.79
C ILE A 392 19.71 -5.16 17.25
N ALA A 393 19.82 -3.96 16.70
CA ALA A 393 19.95 -3.74 15.25
C ALA A 393 21.26 -4.31 14.68
N ASP A 394 22.37 -4.27 15.43
CA ASP A 394 23.62 -4.93 15.04
C ASP A 394 23.45 -6.45 14.97
N PHE A 395 22.79 -7.06 15.95
CA PHE A 395 22.45 -8.48 15.89
C PHE A 395 21.66 -8.81 14.61
N PHE A 396 20.68 -7.99 14.22
CA PHE A 396 19.98 -8.18 12.96
C PHE A 396 20.92 -8.13 11.75
N LEU A 397 21.78 -7.11 11.68
CA LEU A 397 22.69 -6.92 10.56
C LEU A 397 23.68 -8.09 10.45
N THR A 398 24.24 -8.54 11.58
CA THR A 398 25.12 -9.72 11.62
C THR A 398 24.37 -10.98 11.21
N LYS A 399 23.17 -11.23 11.74
CA LYS A 399 22.38 -12.43 11.46
C LYS A 399 22.05 -12.59 9.97
N PHE A 400 21.82 -11.49 9.27
CA PHE A 400 21.38 -11.50 7.87
C PHE A 400 22.45 -11.08 6.86
N ASP A 401 23.71 -10.93 7.27
CA ASP A 401 24.79 -10.53 6.38
C ASP A 401 25.11 -11.64 5.37
N PRO A 402 24.85 -11.45 4.06
CA PRO A 402 25.11 -12.46 3.05
C PRO A 402 26.60 -12.73 2.81
N GLN A 403 27.51 -11.93 3.39
CA GLN A 403 28.96 -12.14 3.29
C GLN A 403 29.49 -13.15 4.32
N GLN A 404 28.65 -13.62 5.26
CA GLN A 404 29.05 -14.65 6.20
C GLN A 404 29.26 -16.00 5.52
N GLU A 405 30.31 -16.73 5.93
CA GLU A 405 30.61 -18.06 5.40
C GLU A 405 29.53 -19.11 5.73
N ARG A 406 28.85 -18.93 6.87
CA ARG A 406 27.72 -19.77 7.28
C ARG A 406 26.68 -18.94 8.03
N VAL A 407 25.45 -19.43 8.01
CA VAL A 407 24.36 -18.87 8.82
C VAL A 407 24.58 -19.16 10.31
N MET A 408 24.16 -18.24 11.17
CA MET A 408 24.13 -18.45 12.62
C MET A 408 23.17 -19.57 13.00
N THR A 409 23.60 -20.52 13.84
CA THR A 409 22.73 -21.57 14.39
C THR A 409 21.71 -21.00 15.39
N ASP A 410 20.64 -21.74 15.68
CA ASP A 410 19.64 -21.32 16.68
C ASP A 410 20.27 -21.07 18.05
N ALA A 411 21.19 -21.93 18.50
CA ALA A 411 21.87 -21.79 19.78
C ALA A 411 22.73 -20.51 19.85
N GLU A 412 23.38 -20.12 18.75
CA GLU A 412 24.17 -18.88 18.68
C GLU A 412 23.26 -17.65 18.72
N GLN A 413 22.14 -17.68 18.00
CA GLN A 413 21.16 -16.60 18.02
C GLN A 413 20.54 -16.46 19.42
N ASP A 414 20.18 -17.57 20.07
CA ASP A 414 19.63 -17.58 21.44
C ASP A 414 20.64 -17.05 22.45
N ALA A 415 21.92 -17.42 22.33
CA ALA A 415 22.97 -16.90 23.21
C ALA A 415 23.11 -15.37 23.12
N VAL A 416 23.06 -14.81 21.92
CA VAL A 416 23.09 -13.34 21.71
C VAL A 416 21.87 -12.66 22.33
N VAL A 417 20.66 -13.22 22.13
CA VAL A 417 19.43 -12.68 22.72
C VAL A 417 19.49 -12.72 24.25
N GLU A 418 19.94 -13.82 24.84
CA GLU A 418 20.06 -13.95 26.29
C GLU A 418 21.10 -12.99 26.88
N GLU A 419 22.19 -12.70 26.16
CA GLU A 419 23.14 -11.66 26.55
C GLU A 419 22.49 -10.27 26.51
N LEU A 420 21.83 -9.92 25.40
CA LEU A 420 21.12 -8.64 25.25
C LEU A 420 20.08 -8.44 26.36
N LYS A 421 19.28 -9.47 26.68
CA LYS A 421 18.29 -9.42 27.76
C LYS A 421 18.93 -9.18 29.13
N LYS A 422 20.08 -9.80 29.41
CA LYS A 422 20.84 -9.55 30.65
C LYS A 422 21.35 -8.11 30.71
N GLU A 423 21.82 -7.58 29.60
CA GLU A 423 22.29 -6.19 29.53
C GLU A 423 21.14 -5.18 29.70
N ILE A 424 20.00 -5.41 29.03
CA ILE A 424 18.80 -4.58 29.18
C ILE A 424 18.38 -4.52 30.66
N ARG A 425 18.26 -5.68 31.32
CA ARG A 425 17.90 -5.75 32.75
C ARG A 425 18.89 -5.07 33.69
N ARG A 426 20.17 -4.93 33.29
CA ARG A 426 21.19 -4.28 34.11
C ARG A 426 21.18 -2.76 33.96
N ASN A 427 20.79 -2.26 32.79
CA ASN A 427 20.97 -0.85 32.42
C ASN A 427 19.66 -0.05 32.30
N VAL A 428 18.51 -0.71 32.33
CA VAL A 428 17.19 -0.07 32.20
C VAL A 428 16.37 -0.34 33.45
N GLU A 429 15.84 0.71 34.07
CA GLU A 429 15.03 0.60 35.30
C GLU A 429 13.53 0.46 35.02
N HIS A 430 13.02 1.10 33.96
CA HIS A 430 11.60 1.10 33.63
C HIS A 430 11.15 -0.21 33.00
N GLU A 431 10.23 -0.93 33.65
CA GLU A 431 9.68 -2.21 33.18
C GLU A 431 9.09 -2.14 31.77
N ASP A 432 8.41 -1.04 31.43
CA ASP A 432 7.83 -0.86 30.10
C ASP A 432 8.90 -0.85 29.00
N ALA A 433 10.03 -0.18 29.27
CA ALA A 433 11.18 -0.10 28.37
C ALA A 433 11.94 -1.44 28.29
N ILE A 434 12.09 -2.15 29.42
CA ILE A 434 12.65 -3.51 29.46
C ILE A 434 11.82 -4.43 28.57
N LEU A 435 10.49 -4.42 28.70
CA LEU A 435 9.60 -5.25 27.90
C LEU A 435 9.67 -4.90 26.42
N LEU A 436 9.72 -3.61 26.07
CA LEU A 436 9.87 -3.16 24.68
C LEU A 436 11.17 -3.67 24.05
N LEU A 437 12.31 -3.44 24.70
CA LEU A 437 13.64 -3.84 24.18
C LEU A 437 13.78 -5.37 24.11
N ASN A 438 13.28 -6.10 25.11
CA ASN A 438 13.26 -7.56 25.07
C ASN A 438 12.39 -8.08 23.93
N SER A 439 11.22 -7.48 23.72
CA SER A 439 10.32 -7.84 22.60
C SER A 439 10.96 -7.53 21.25
N MET A 440 11.74 -6.45 21.15
CA MET A 440 12.52 -6.11 19.96
C MET A 440 13.63 -7.14 19.68
N ALA A 441 14.37 -7.58 20.70
CA ALA A 441 15.37 -8.63 20.58
C ALA A 441 14.75 -9.97 20.14
N ASP A 442 13.63 -10.35 20.76
CA ASP A 442 12.87 -11.56 20.40
C ASP A 442 12.33 -11.47 18.97
N ALA A 443 11.87 -10.31 18.52
CA ALA A 443 11.40 -10.10 17.15
C ALA A 443 12.53 -10.19 16.11
N VAL A 444 13.72 -9.63 16.39
CA VAL A 444 14.90 -9.81 15.51
C VAL A 444 15.28 -11.28 15.40
N ARG A 445 15.28 -11.98 16.54
CA ARG A 445 15.49 -13.44 16.55
C ARG A 445 14.42 -14.18 15.76
N GLY A 446 13.16 -13.79 15.91
CA GLY A 446 12.02 -14.36 15.19
C GLY A 446 11.95 -13.97 13.72
N THR A 447 12.84 -13.12 13.18
CA THR A 447 12.86 -12.86 11.74
C THR A 447 13.51 -14.04 11.02
N LEU A 448 12.86 -14.53 9.95
CA LEU A 448 13.28 -15.70 9.20
C LEU A 448 13.87 -15.34 7.83
N ARG A 449 13.39 -14.28 7.19
CA ARG A 449 13.95 -13.71 5.95
C ARG A 449 13.82 -12.19 5.92
N THR A 450 14.72 -11.53 5.19
CA THR A 450 14.64 -10.10 4.93
C THR A 450 15.29 -9.71 3.61
N ASN A 451 14.78 -8.65 2.98
CA ASN A 451 15.40 -8.05 1.80
C ASN A 451 16.40 -6.95 2.14
N LYS A 452 16.81 -6.77 3.42
CA LYS A 452 17.64 -5.64 3.88
C LYS A 452 18.88 -5.37 3.02
N PHE A 453 19.53 -6.43 2.52
CA PHE A 453 20.77 -6.36 1.73
C PHE A 453 20.53 -6.27 0.21
N VAL A 454 19.27 -6.29 -0.23
CA VAL A 454 18.88 -5.99 -1.62
C VAL A 454 18.95 -4.46 -1.83
N ARG A 455 19.87 -4.01 -2.69
CA ARG A 455 20.17 -2.57 -2.86
C ARG A 455 19.04 -1.75 -3.50
N ASP A 456 18.34 -2.32 -4.47
CA ASP A 456 17.30 -1.62 -5.25
C ASP A 456 15.87 -1.85 -4.71
N ARG A 457 15.74 -2.27 -3.45
CA ARG A 457 14.45 -2.52 -2.80
C ARG A 457 13.62 -1.25 -2.59
N TYR A 458 12.30 -1.36 -2.65
CA TYR A 458 11.38 -0.22 -2.45
C TYR A 458 10.88 -0.07 -1.00
N ALA A 459 11.06 -1.08 -0.16
CA ALA A 459 10.77 -1.04 1.27
C ALA A 459 11.53 -2.16 1.99
N LEU A 460 11.57 -2.13 3.33
CA LEU A 460 12.06 -3.23 4.14
C LEU A 460 10.97 -4.29 4.27
N SER A 461 11.29 -5.53 3.96
CA SER A 461 10.41 -6.68 4.14
C SER A 461 11.02 -7.64 5.15
N LEU A 462 10.23 -8.06 6.12
CA LEU A 462 10.58 -9.01 7.17
C LEU A 462 9.57 -10.16 7.16
N ARG A 463 10.03 -11.39 6.92
CA ARG A 463 9.23 -12.60 7.13
C ARG A 463 9.44 -13.07 8.56
N MET A 464 8.41 -12.97 9.38
CA MET A 464 8.47 -13.24 10.82
C MET A 464 8.00 -14.65 11.17
N ASP A 465 8.60 -15.27 12.19
CA ASP A 465 7.98 -16.35 12.94
C ASP A 465 6.70 -15.81 13.60
N PRO A 466 5.53 -16.38 13.29
CA PRO A 466 4.27 -15.91 13.86
C PRO A 466 4.22 -15.99 15.40
N LYS A 467 5.06 -16.82 16.05
CA LYS A 467 5.10 -16.96 17.52
C LYS A 467 5.55 -15.68 18.22
N VAL A 468 6.41 -14.87 17.59
CA VAL A 468 6.89 -13.61 18.19
C VAL A 468 5.89 -12.45 18.05
N MET A 469 4.83 -12.64 17.27
CA MET A 469 3.83 -11.62 16.97
C MET A 469 2.62 -11.64 17.92
N GLY A 470 2.81 -12.11 19.17
CA GLY A 470 1.76 -12.07 20.21
C GLY A 470 0.68 -13.14 20.06
N TYR A 471 1.08 -14.41 20.00
CA TYR A 471 0.15 -15.54 20.12
C TYR A 471 -0.73 -15.40 21.37
N GLY A 472 -2.06 -15.52 21.21
CA GLY A 472 -3.04 -15.42 22.30
C GLY A 472 -3.53 -14.01 22.67
N THR A 473 -2.82 -12.94 22.29
CA THR A 473 -3.29 -11.55 22.53
C THR A 473 -4.19 -11.01 21.42
N VAL A 474 -4.07 -11.58 20.22
CA VAL A 474 -4.83 -11.17 19.01
C VAL A 474 -5.92 -12.18 18.63
N GLY A 475 -5.66 -13.47 18.85
CA GLY A 475 -6.58 -14.57 18.53
C GLY A 475 -6.08 -15.91 19.06
N LYS A 476 -6.89 -16.97 18.85
CA LYS A 476 -6.62 -18.32 19.40
C LYS A 476 -5.68 -19.16 18.54
N ASP A 477 -5.68 -18.96 17.23
CA ASP A 477 -4.92 -19.78 16.28
C ASP A 477 -3.65 -19.04 15.83
N THR A 478 -2.49 -19.70 15.85
CA THR A 478 -1.25 -19.13 15.33
C THR A 478 -1.32 -19.03 13.80
N PRO A 479 -1.04 -17.86 13.19
CA PRO A 479 -0.90 -17.79 11.74
C PRO A 479 0.20 -18.73 11.25
N PHE A 480 0.10 -19.20 10.01
CA PHE A 480 1.21 -19.90 9.35
C PHE A 480 2.37 -18.95 9.05
N GLY A 481 2.05 -17.69 8.74
CA GLY A 481 3.07 -16.70 8.44
C GLY A 481 2.63 -15.25 8.58
N VAL A 482 3.61 -14.41 8.89
CA VAL A 482 3.46 -12.96 8.97
C VAL A 482 4.61 -12.31 8.21
N PHE A 483 4.27 -11.44 7.27
CA PHE A 483 5.22 -10.51 6.67
C PHE A 483 4.95 -9.12 7.23
N PHE A 484 5.99 -8.44 7.67
CA PHE A 484 5.93 -7.03 8.03
C PHE A 484 6.77 -6.22 7.05
N ILE A 485 6.15 -5.20 6.46
CA ILE A 485 6.79 -4.32 5.49
C ILE A 485 6.81 -2.90 6.06
N TYR A 486 7.98 -2.27 6.07
CA TYR A 486 8.17 -0.88 6.50
C TYR A 486 8.79 -0.07 5.37
N GLY A 487 8.16 1.04 5.00
CA GLY A 487 8.64 1.91 3.93
C GLY A 487 8.23 3.36 4.14
N ARG A 488 8.58 4.21 3.17
CA ARG A 488 8.30 5.64 3.26
C ARG A 488 6.81 5.95 3.48
N ARG A 489 6.47 6.46 4.66
CA ARG A 489 5.11 6.84 5.07
C ARG A 489 4.10 5.70 5.05
N PHE A 490 4.54 4.47 5.27
CA PHE A 490 3.63 3.37 5.53
C PHE A 490 4.28 2.23 6.30
N LYS A 491 3.41 1.42 6.90
CA LYS A 491 3.75 0.08 7.37
C LYS A 491 2.64 -0.89 7.00
N GLY A 492 2.97 -2.15 6.77
CA GLY A 492 2.01 -3.14 6.34
C GLY A 492 2.26 -4.51 6.95
N PHE A 493 1.17 -5.23 7.20
CA PHE A 493 1.20 -6.64 7.57
C PHE A 493 0.56 -7.46 6.46
N HIS A 494 1.17 -8.58 6.08
CA HIS A 494 0.49 -9.67 5.38
C HIS A 494 0.47 -10.91 6.28
N VAL A 495 -0.73 -11.32 6.71
CA VAL A 495 -0.95 -12.46 7.61
C VAL A 495 -1.58 -13.58 6.81
N ARG A 496 -1.10 -14.82 7.00
CA ARG A 496 -1.60 -16.02 6.31
C ARG A 496 -1.75 -17.20 7.26
N PHE A 497 -2.78 -18.02 7.07
CA PHE A 497 -3.07 -19.19 7.91
C PHE A 497 -2.65 -20.54 7.30
N ARG A 498 -2.22 -20.55 6.03
CA ARG A 498 -1.68 -21.75 5.35
C ARG A 498 -0.55 -21.41 4.39
N ASP A 499 0.20 -22.43 3.99
CA ASP A 499 1.30 -22.35 3.02
C ASP A 499 0.87 -22.00 1.60
N ILE A 500 -0.34 -22.39 1.22
CA ILE A 500 -1.03 -21.86 0.04
C ILE A 500 -2.20 -21.04 0.59
N ALA A 501 -2.17 -19.72 0.41
CA ALA A 501 -3.18 -18.82 0.96
C ALA A 501 -3.42 -17.60 0.07
N ARG A 502 -4.66 -17.09 0.10
CA ARG A 502 -5.07 -15.92 -0.69
C ARG A 502 -5.89 -14.92 0.10
N GLY A 503 -5.71 -13.63 -0.21
CA GLY A 503 -6.23 -12.55 0.62
C GLY A 503 -6.22 -11.18 -0.03
N GLY A 504 -7.18 -10.33 0.37
CA GLY A 504 -7.23 -8.94 -0.10
C GLY A 504 -6.07 -8.08 0.41
N LEU A 505 -5.54 -7.19 -0.44
CA LEU A 505 -4.63 -6.10 -0.07
C LEU A 505 -5.45 -4.83 0.17
N ARG A 506 -5.45 -4.34 1.42
CA ARG A 506 -6.18 -3.15 1.85
C ARG A 506 -5.22 -2.01 2.15
N MET A 507 -5.52 -0.82 1.61
CA MET A 507 -4.81 0.40 1.99
C MET A 507 -5.67 1.26 2.91
N VAL A 508 -5.19 1.48 4.14
CA VAL A 508 -5.82 2.35 5.13
C VAL A 508 -5.12 3.70 5.10
N TYR A 509 -5.87 4.76 4.81
CA TYR A 509 -5.38 6.14 4.86
C TYR A 509 -6.23 6.93 5.87
N PRO A 510 -5.74 7.10 7.10
CA PRO A 510 -6.45 7.85 8.15
C PRO A 510 -6.58 9.33 7.79
N SER A 511 -7.65 9.98 8.27
CA SER A 511 -7.92 11.40 8.00
C SER A 511 -7.12 12.36 8.89
N SER A 512 -6.52 11.87 9.97
CA SER A 512 -5.72 12.66 10.92
C SER A 512 -4.64 11.81 11.58
N THR A 513 -3.68 12.46 12.24
CA THR A 513 -2.62 11.81 13.03
C THR A 513 -3.20 11.01 14.21
N ASP A 514 -4.24 11.52 14.87
CA ASP A 514 -4.90 10.80 15.98
C ASP A 514 -5.61 9.53 15.47
N ALA A 515 -6.31 9.63 14.33
CA ALA A 515 -6.90 8.46 13.69
C ALA A 515 -5.81 7.47 13.28
N HIS A 516 -4.67 7.94 12.77
CA HIS A 516 -3.54 7.08 12.44
C HIS A 516 -2.98 6.34 13.66
N ALA A 517 -2.87 6.99 14.82
CA ALA A 517 -2.42 6.32 16.05
C ALA A 517 -3.38 5.19 16.47
N LEU A 518 -4.69 5.44 16.40
CA LEU A 518 -5.73 4.44 16.71
C LEU A 518 -5.71 3.25 15.74
N GLU A 519 -5.67 3.52 14.44
CA GLU A 519 -5.58 2.47 13.41
C GLU A 519 -4.27 1.70 13.53
N SER A 520 -3.17 2.38 13.86
CA SER A 520 -1.88 1.73 14.04
C SER A 520 -1.87 0.73 15.21
N ALA A 521 -2.57 0.99 16.30
CA ALA A 521 -2.67 0.05 17.42
C ALA A 521 -3.53 -1.19 17.08
N ARG A 522 -4.42 -1.07 16.07
CA ARG A 522 -5.37 -2.12 15.67
C ARG A 522 -4.93 -2.88 14.40
N GLN A 523 -4.04 -2.32 13.60
CA GLN A 523 -3.66 -2.81 12.26
C GLN A 523 -3.33 -4.31 12.20
N TYR A 524 -2.46 -4.80 13.09
CA TYR A 524 -2.10 -6.23 13.08
C TYR A 524 -3.31 -7.12 13.45
N ASN A 525 -4.14 -6.69 14.40
CA ASN A 525 -5.38 -7.39 14.76
C ASN A 525 -6.38 -7.41 13.60
N GLU A 526 -6.50 -6.30 12.87
CA GLU A 526 -7.34 -6.24 11.69
C GLU A 526 -6.84 -7.22 10.61
N ALA A 527 -5.53 -7.20 10.30
CA ALA A 527 -4.93 -8.12 9.35
C ALA A 527 -5.16 -9.59 9.76
N TYR A 528 -4.95 -9.92 11.03
CA TYR A 528 -5.20 -11.25 11.59
C TYR A 528 -6.67 -11.65 11.46
N ASN A 529 -7.60 -10.83 11.96
CA ASN A 529 -9.02 -11.16 12.00
C ASN A 529 -9.61 -11.32 10.59
N LEU A 530 -9.20 -10.46 9.66
CA LEU A 530 -9.61 -10.57 8.26
C LEU A 530 -9.00 -11.80 7.57
N ALA A 531 -7.73 -12.13 7.85
CA ALA A 531 -7.11 -13.35 7.32
C ALA A 531 -7.77 -14.61 7.89
N PHE A 532 -8.17 -14.60 9.16
CA PHE A 532 -8.86 -15.71 9.80
C PHE A 532 -10.29 -15.88 9.25
N ALA A 533 -11.02 -14.78 9.09
CA ALA A 533 -12.32 -14.80 8.41
C ALA A 533 -12.19 -15.35 6.98
N GLN A 534 -11.12 -15.01 6.28
CA GLN A 534 -10.80 -15.56 4.96
C GLN A 534 -10.51 -17.07 5.02
N GLN A 535 -9.84 -17.56 6.07
CA GLN A 535 -9.59 -18.99 6.28
C GLN A 535 -10.90 -19.78 6.40
N LEU A 536 -11.90 -19.23 7.10
CA LEU A 536 -13.23 -19.84 7.21
C LEU A 536 -14.04 -19.73 5.90
N LYS A 537 -13.76 -18.74 5.05
CA LYS A 537 -14.42 -18.60 3.74
C LYS A 537 -13.86 -19.57 2.70
N ASN A 538 -12.56 -19.82 2.72
CA ASN A 538 -11.86 -20.56 1.66
C ASN A 538 -11.89 -22.10 1.80
N LYS A 539 -12.76 -22.65 2.64
CA LYS A 539 -12.84 -24.10 2.91
C LYS A 539 -13.00 -25.01 1.68
N ASP A 540 -13.52 -24.47 0.58
CA ASP A 540 -13.82 -25.24 -0.65
C ASP A 540 -12.74 -25.17 -1.73
N ILE A 541 -11.66 -24.43 -1.47
CA ILE A 541 -10.62 -24.13 -2.45
C ILE A 541 -9.23 -24.49 -1.91
N PRO A 542 -8.22 -24.62 -2.79
CA PRO A 542 -6.86 -24.99 -2.39
C PRO A 542 -6.21 -23.98 -1.45
N GLU A 543 -6.58 -22.70 -1.51
CA GLU A 543 -5.91 -21.65 -0.76
C GLU A 543 -6.55 -21.39 0.60
N GLY A 544 -5.78 -21.46 1.68
CA GLY A 544 -6.16 -20.92 2.98
C GLY A 544 -6.34 -19.39 3.00
N GLY A 545 -6.68 -18.86 4.16
CA GLY A 545 -6.92 -17.43 4.36
C GLY A 545 -5.65 -16.63 4.51
N SER A 546 -5.56 -15.52 3.78
CA SER A 546 -4.61 -14.44 4.08
C SER A 546 -5.24 -13.06 4.00
N LYS A 547 -4.51 -12.04 4.44
CA LYS A 547 -4.87 -10.62 4.29
C LYS A 547 -3.63 -9.76 4.36
N ALA A 548 -3.55 -8.74 3.50
CA ALA A 548 -2.62 -7.64 3.66
C ALA A 548 -3.35 -6.34 4.07
N VAL A 549 -2.84 -5.67 5.11
CA VAL A 549 -3.34 -4.36 5.56
C VAL A 549 -2.17 -3.40 5.66
N VAL A 550 -2.20 -2.36 4.83
CA VAL A 550 -1.16 -1.32 4.75
C VAL A 550 -1.71 -0.01 5.29
N LEU A 551 -1.13 0.45 6.39
CA LEU A 551 -1.45 1.72 7.02
C LEU A 551 -0.50 2.80 6.50
N CYS A 552 -1.06 3.81 5.82
CA CYS A 552 -0.32 4.97 5.35
C CYS A 552 -0.32 6.07 6.41
N ASP A 553 0.81 6.76 6.54
CA ASP A 553 0.96 7.92 7.40
C ASP A 553 0.48 9.19 6.66
N PRO A 554 -0.61 9.84 7.11
CA PRO A 554 -1.17 11.00 6.42
C PRO A 554 -0.25 12.23 6.51
N ILE A 555 -0.25 13.07 5.47
CA ILE A 555 0.35 14.41 5.56
C ILE A 555 -0.76 15.37 5.99
N VAL A 556 -0.77 15.74 7.26
CA VAL A 556 -1.74 16.71 7.80
C VAL A 556 -1.02 18.05 7.95
N GLY A 557 -1.30 18.99 7.03
CA GLY A 557 -0.83 20.37 7.06
C GLY A 557 -1.96 21.35 6.74
N PRO A 558 -1.78 22.67 6.99
CA PRO A 558 -2.78 23.67 6.59
C PRO A 558 -3.05 23.59 5.08
N VAL A 559 -4.31 23.83 4.71
CA VAL A 559 -4.89 23.69 3.35
C VAL A 559 -3.92 24.19 2.27
N GLY A 560 -3.29 23.27 1.53
CA GLY A 560 -2.37 23.57 0.42
C GLY A 560 -1.05 22.80 0.40
N ASP A 561 -0.60 22.24 1.53
CA ASP A 561 0.76 21.63 1.64
C ASP A 561 0.76 20.08 1.60
N VAL A 562 -0.16 19.49 0.85
CA VAL A 562 -0.44 18.05 0.87
C VAL A 562 0.14 17.37 -0.38
N ALA A 563 1.04 16.39 -0.20
CA ALA A 563 1.21 15.40 -1.26
C ALA A 563 -0.13 14.68 -1.40
N PRO A 564 -0.75 14.63 -2.61
CA PRO A 564 -2.10 14.11 -2.75
C PRO A 564 -2.22 12.75 -2.08
N ARG A 565 -3.26 12.54 -1.27
CA ARG A 565 -3.59 11.24 -0.64
C ARG A 565 -3.27 10.07 -1.58
N ASP A 566 -3.72 10.19 -2.83
CA ASP A 566 -3.55 9.16 -3.85
C ASP A 566 -2.07 8.91 -4.19
N PHE A 567 -1.23 9.94 -4.24
CA PHE A 567 0.22 9.78 -4.43
C PHE A 567 0.82 8.91 -3.33
N ILE A 568 0.51 9.18 -2.06
CA ILE A 568 1.00 8.38 -0.92
C ILE A 568 0.51 6.94 -1.07
N ILE A 569 -0.80 6.72 -1.25
CA ILE A 569 -1.33 5.36 -1.37
C ILE A 569 -0.72 4.63 -2.57
N ARG A 570 -0.62 5.26 -3.75
CA ARG A 570 -0.03 4.64 -4.96
C ARG A 570 1.42 4.24 -4.74
N LYS A 571 2.21 5.08 -4.06
CA LYS A 571 3.60 4.76 -3.72
C LYS A 571 3.69 3.63 -2.70
N SER A 572 2.84 3.64 -1.69
CA SER A 572 2.79 2.58 -0.67
C SER A 572 2.38 1.24 -1.26
N VAL A 573 1.38 1.18 -2.16
CA VAL A 573 1.02 -0.05 -2.88
C VAL A 573 2.23 -0.60 -3.65
N LYS A 574 2.89 0.26 -4.42
CA LYS A 574 4.06 -0.15 -5.23
C LYS A 574 5.21 -0.64 -4.36
N ALA A 575 5.53 0.08 -3.30
CA ALA A 575 6.62 -0.26 -2.39
C ALA A 575 6.32 -1.53 -1.57
N PHE A 576 5.09 -1.69 -1.08
CA PHE A 576 4.65 -2.87 -0.35
C PHE A 576 4.76 -4.13 -1.22
N SER A 577 4.17 -4.08 -2.41
CA SER A 577 4.14 -5.22 -3.33
C SER A 577 5.54 -5.57 -3.84
N ASP A 578 6.37 -4.58 -4.16
CA ASP A 578 7.76 -4.82 -4.60
C ASP A 578 8.62 -5.46 -3.50
N ALA A 579 8.52 -4.98 -2.26
CA ALA A 579 9.29 -5.53 -1.15
C ALA A 579 8.81 -6.93 -0.74
N LEU A 580 7.54 -7.27 -0.98
CA LEU A 580 7.05 -8.63 -0.84
C LEU A 580 7.67 -9.54 -1.92
N LEU A 581 7.70 -9.09 -3.18
CA LEU A 581 8.30 -9.83 -4.30
C LEU A 581 9.79 -10.14 -4.11
N ASP A 582 10.56 -9.26 -3.45
CA ASP A 582 11.97 -9.51 -3.13
C ASP A 582 12.18 -10.83 -2.36
N LEU A 583 11.24 -11.23 -1.50
CA LEU A 583 11.37 -12.45 -0.68
C LEU A 583 10.84 -13.72 -1.37
N ASN A 584 10.25 -13.57 -2.56
CA ASN A 584 9.54 -14.64 -3.27
C ASN A 584 9.99 -14.75 -4.74
N THR A 585 11.19 -14.27 -5.04
CA THR A 585 11.79 -14.23 -6.38
C THR A 585 12.56 -15.51 -6.70
N THR A 586 12.61 -15.86 -7.99
CA THR A 586 13.52 -16.88 -8.55
C THR A 586 14.81 -16.28 -9.11
N ASP A 587 15.01 -14.96 -8.97
CA ASP A 587 16.25 -14.29 -9.39
C ASP A 587 17.39 -14.65 -8.44
N GLU A 588 18.35 -15.43 -8.94
CA GLU A 588 19.50 -15.90 -8.17
C GLU A 588 20.40 -14.75 -7.69
N GLU A 589 20.46 -13.61 -8.40
CA GLU A 589 21.23 -12.45 -7.95
C GLU A 589 20.60 -11.74 -6.76
N VAL A 590 19.27 -11.83 -6.62
CA VAL A 590 18.54 -11.30 -5.46
C VAL A 590 18.60 -12.32 -4.32
N LYS A 591 18.38 -13.60 -4.60
CA LYS A 591 18.47 -14.69 -3.61
C LYS A 591 19.83 -14.75 -2.93
N ALA A 592 20.92 -14.55 -3.67
CA ALA A 592 22.28 -14.49 -3.10
C ALA A 592 22.48 -13.36 -2.07
N LYS A 593 21.57 -12.38 -2.00
CA LYS A 593 21.57 -11.27 -1.04
C LYS A 593 20.61 -11.50 0.14
N ILE A 594 19.94 -12.66 0.20
CA ILE A 594 18.96 -13.00 1.22
C ILE A 594 19.47 -14.21 2.00
N VAL A 595 19.68 -14.03 3.30
CA VAL A 595 19.91 -15.15 4.22
C VAL A 595 18.56 -15.72 4.64
N ASP A 596 18.33 -17.00 4.35
CA ASP A 596 17.05 -17.69 4.55
C ASP A 596 17.10 -18.70 5.71
N TYR A 597 16.43 -18.36 6.82
CA TYR A 597 16.22 -19.26 7.96
C TYR A 597 14.89 -20.02 7.90
N TYR A 598 14.02 -19.71 6.93
CA TYR A 598 12.76 -20.41 6.72
C TYR A 598 12.93 -21.68 5.89
N GLY A 599 13.81 -21.64 4.88
CA GLY A 599 14.25 -22.81 4.11
C GLY A 599 13.18 -23.46 3.23
N LYS A 600 12.08 -22.75 2.94
CA LYS A 600 11.00 -23.22 2.07
C LYS A 600 10.57 -22.12 1.09
N ASP A 601 10.13 -22.55 -0.09
CA ASP A 601 9.50 -21.66 -1.06
C ASP A 601 8.17 -21.15 -0.51
N GLU A 602 7.84 -19.89 -0.80
CA GLU A 602 6.53 -19.33 -0.48
C GLU A 602 5.94 -18.69 -1.74
N LEU A 603 4.67 -19.00 -2.01
CA LEU A 603 3.87 -18.28 -3.00
C LEU A 603 2.87 -17.40 -2.29
N ILE A 604 2.61 -16.23 -2.89
CA ILE A 604 1.70 -15.21 -2.40
C ILE A 604 0.65 -14.92 -3.48
N TYR A 605 -0.62 -14.98 -3.07
CA TYR A 605 -1.75 -14.66 -3.93
C TYR A 605 -2.56 -13.53 -3.29
N LEU A 606 -2.54 -12.36 -3.92
CA LEU A 606 -3.30 -11.20 -3.47
C LEU A 606 -4.64 -11.08 -4.22
N GLY A 607 -5.58 -10.39 -3.60
CA GLY A 607 -6.78 -9.86 -4.24
C GLY A 607 -6.90 -8.37 -3.97
N PRO A 608 -7.68 -7.62 -4.77
CA PRO A 608 -7.98 -6.24 -4.45
C PRO A 608 -8.88 -6.13 -3.21
N ASP A 609 -8.68 -5.07 -2.42
CA ASP A 609 -9.58 -4.62 -1.36
C ASP A 609 -9.63 -3.08 -1.40
N GLU A 610 -10.12 -2.43 -0.35
CA GLU A 610 -10.27 -0.98 -0.24
C GLU A 610 -9.02 -0.22 -0.72
N ASN A 611 -9.27 0.76 -1.59
CA ASN A 611 -8.28 1.63 -2.21
C ASN A 611 -7.28 0.93 -3.18
N ILE A 612 -7.52 -0.31 -3.62
CA ILE A 612 -6.79 -0.89 -4.76
C ILE A 612 -7.54 -0.60 -6.05
N ILE A 613 -6.83 -0.07 -7.06
CA ILE A 613 -7.42 0.30 -8.35
C ILE A 613 -6.91 -0.62 -9.46
N PRO A 614 -7.64 -0.75 -10.59
CA PRO A 614 -7.21 -1.55 -11.76
C PRO A 614 -5.77 -1.29 -12.21
N GLY A 615 -5.33 -0.03 -12.19
CA GLY A 615 -3.96 0.35 -12.54
C GLY A 615 -2.88 -0.23 -11.61
N ASP A 616 -3.19 -0.47 -10.32
CA ASP A 616 -2.25 -1.16 -9.44
C ASP A 616 -2.12 -2.63 -9.79
N ILE A 617 -3.26 -3.28 -10.08
CA ILE A 617 -3.31 -4.72 -10.40
C ILE A 617 -2.43 -4.99 -11.63
N VAL A 618 -2.58 -4.17 -12.68
CA VAL A 618 -1.74 -4.24 -13.88
C VAL A 618 -0.28 -3.94 -13.59
N TRP A 619 0.01 -2.97 -12.72
CA TRP A 619 1.39 -2.66 -12.34
C TRP A 619 2.03 -3.81 -11.56
N MET A 620 1.30 -4.41 -10.60
CA MET A 620 1.78 -5.47 -9.73
C MET A 620 2.10 -6.76 -10.49
N THR A 621 1.26 -7.17 -11.44
CA THR A 621 1.52 -8.36 -12.27
C THR A 621 2.75 -8.16 -13.18
N LYS A 622 2.87 -6.99 -13.81
CA LYS A 622 4.08 -6.63 -14.59
C LYS A 622 5.32 -6.56 -13.71
N ARG A 623 5.19 -6.02 -12.50
CA ARG A 623 6.30 -5.94 -11.55
C ARG A 623 6.71 -7.33 -11.04
N ALA A 624 5.76 -8.22 -10.79
CA ALA A 624 6.03 -9.61 -10.43
C ALA A 624 6.85 -10.31 -11.51
N ALA A 625 6.51 -10.12 -12.80
CA ALA A 625 7.29 -10.65 -13.91
C ALA A 625 8.70 -10.06 -13.96
N TYR A 626 8.82 -8.73 -13.83
CA TYR A 626 10.11 -8.04 -13.80
C TYR A 626 11.01 -8.52 -12.64
N ARG A 627 10.41 -8.83 -11.48
CA ARG A 627 11.12 -9.31 -10.30
C ARG A 627 11.37 -10.82 -10.31
N GLY A 628 11.02 -11.54 -11.36
CA GLY A 628 11.21 -13.00 -11.42
C GLY A 628 10.32 -13.76 -10.42
N TYR A 629 9.10 -13.31 -10.17
CA TYR A 629 8.14 -14.12 -9.42
C TYR A 629 7.71 -15.34 -10.24
N PRO A 630 7.61 -16.55 -9.68
CA PRO A 630 7.35 -17.78 -10.45
C PRO A 630 6.10 -17.73 -11.34
N ILE A 631 5.01 -17.13 -10.83
CA ILE A 631 3.71 -17.08 -11.54
C ILE A 631 3.17 -15.65 -11.52
N PRO A 632 3.74 -14.72 -12.32
CA PRO A 632 3.44 -13.29 -12.24
C PRO A 632 1.97 -12.93 -12.35
N ARG A 633 1.23 -13.68 -13.18
CA ARG A 633 -0.19 -13.46 -13.45
C ARG A 633 -1.09 -13.89 -12.28
N ALA A 634 -0.62 -14.78 -11.42
CA ALA A 634 -1.34 -15.21 -10.22
C ALA A 634 -1.04 -14.32 -9.00
N PHE A 635 -0.01 -13.48 -9.04
CA PHE A 635 0.39 -12.65 -7.89
C PHE A 635 -0.76 -11.79 -7.33
N ILE A 636 -1.64 -11.29 -8.20
CA ILE A 636 -2.89 -10.64 -7.81
C ILE A 636 -4.04 -10.99 -8.78
N SER A 637 -5.21 -11.26 -8.22
CA SER A 637 -6.45 -11.61 -8.94
C SER A 637 -7.28 -10.38 -9.37
N SER A 638 -8.39 -10.62 -10.08
CA SER A 638 -9.30 -9.59 -10.61
C SER A 638 -8.64 -8.68 -11.65
N LYS A 639 -7.80 -9.28 -12.51
CA LYS A 639 -7.16 -8.58 -13.64
C LYS A 639 -8.23 -8.00 -14.59
N PRO A 640 -8.18 -6.71 -14.95
CA PRO A 640 -9.23 -6.06 -15.75
C PRO A 640 -9.44 -6.68 -17.14
N ASP A 641 -8.37 -7.14 -17.77
CA ASP A 641 -8.32 -7.70 -19.12
C ASP A 641 -8.41 -9.24 -19.09
N ALA A 642 -7.42 -9.89 -18.49
CA ALA A 642 -7.20 -11.34 -18.51
C ALA A 642 -7.52 -12.00 -17.16
N GLY A 643 -8.66 -11.64 -16.56
CA GLY A 643 -9.19 -12.22 -15.32
C GLY A 643 -10.72 -12.30 -15.32
N PHE A 644 -11.28 -12.77 -14.21
CA PHE A 644 -12.73 -12.83 -14.02
C PHE A 644 -13.20 -11.52 -13.37
N ASN A 645 -13.99 -10.73 -14.08
CA ASN A 645 -14.49 -9.48 -13.53
C ASN A 645 -15.70 -9.76 -12.63
N HIS A 646 -15.50 -9.60 -11.32
CA HIS A 646 -16.52 -9.96 -10.32
C HIS A 646 -17.82 -9.16 -10.49
N LYS A 647 -17.72 -7.87 -10.83
CA LYS A 647 -18.89 -6.98 -11.01
C LYS A 647 -19.65 -7.28 -12.29
N VAL A 648 -18.93 -7.56 -13.39
CA VAL A 648 -19.57 -7.87 -14.68
C VAL A 648 -20.36 -9.16 -14.60
N TYR A 649 -19.81 -10.19 -13.94
CA TYR A 649 -20.42 -11.52 -13.88
C TYR A 649 -21.25 -11.77 -12.61
N GLY A 650 -21.27 -10.85 -11.64
CA GLY A 650 -22.07 -10.95 -10.43
C GLY A 650 -21.72 -12.14 -9.53
N VAL A 651 -20.47 -12.60 -9.56
CA VAL A 651 -20.03 -13.87 -8.95
C VAL A 651 -20.32 -13.95 -7.45
N THR A 652 -20.22 -12.82 -6.73
CA THR A 652 -20.55 -12.77 -5.30
C THR A 652 -22.06 -12.93 -5.08
N SER A 653 -22.86 -12.26 -5.91
CA SER A 653 -24.32 -12.26 -5.80
C SER A 653 -24.97 -13.57 -6.25
N GLU A 654 -24.31 -14.35 -7.12
CA GLU A 654 -24.73 -15.72 -7.43
C GLU A 654 -24.78 -16.60 -6.17
N GLY A 655 -23.77 -16.47 -5.30
CA GLY A 655 -23.77 -17.14 -4.00
C GLY A 655 -24.94 -16.70 -3.13
N VAL A 656 -25.11 -15.38 -2.95
CA VAL A 656 -26.19 -14.80 -2.14
C VAL A 656 -27.56 -15.28 -2.62
N ALA A 657 -27.80 -15.29 -3.94
CA ALA A 657 -29.05 -15.74 -4.52
C ALA A 657 -29.30 -17.25 -4.29
N VAL A 658 -28.28 -18.09 -4.37
CA VAL A 658 -28.40 -19.52 -4.07
C VAL A 658 -28.74 -19.77 -2.59
N PHE A 659 -28.10 -19.04 -1.67
CA PHE A 659 -28.44 -19.13 -0.25
C PHE A 659 -29.85 -18.58 0.03
N ALA A 660 -30.27 -17.51 -0.66
CA ALA A 660 -31.63 -16.99 -0.58
C ALA A 660 -32.68 -18.01 -1.03
N ASP A 661 -32.45 -18.74 -2.14
CA ASP A 661 -33.35 -19.80 -2.60
C ASP A 661 -33.57 -20.87 -1.52
N VAL A 662 -32.47 -21.38 -0.96
CA VAL A 662 -32.54 -22.44 0.06
C VAL A 662 -33.17 -21.91 1.36
N ALA A 663 -32.86 -20.67 1.75
CA ALA A 663 -33.43 -20.03 2.92
C ALA A 663 -34.95 -19.83 2.79
N LEU A 664 -35.44 -19.30 1.67
CA LEU A 664 -36.87 -19.14 1.40
C LEU A 664 -37.60 -20.49 1.44
N ARG A 665 -37.06 -21.51 0.76
CA ARG A 665 -37.61 -22.88 0.79
C ARG A 665 -37.63 -23.48 2.19
N SER A 666 -36.65 -23.15 3.04
CA SER A 666 -36.62 -23.60 4.43
C SER A 666 -37.77 -23.02 5.27
N GLN A 667 -38.30 -21.86 4.88
CA GLN A 667 -39.44 -21.18 5.50
C GLN A 667 -40.75 -21.48 4.78
N ASN A 668 -40.79 -22.54 3.96
CA ASN A 668 -41.95 -22.95 3.16
C ASN A 668 -42.40 -21.92 2.10
N ILE A 669 -41.51 -21.02 1.69
CA ILE A 669 -41.74 -20.14 0.53
C ILE A 669 -41.09 -20.80 -0.68
N ASP A 670 -41.87 -21.14 -1.71
CA ASP A 670 -41.32 -21.61 -2.99
C ASP A 670 -41.20 -20.43 -3.97
N PRO A 671 -40.02 -19.79 -4.08
CA PRO A 671 -39.86 -18.54 -4.84
C PRO A 671 -40.10 -18.70 -6.35
N LYS A 672 -40.17 -19.93 -6.85
CA LYS A 672 -40.54 -20.20 -8.26
C LYS A 672 -42.05 -20.16 -8.53
N ASN A 673 -42.86 -20.43 -7.51
CA ASN A 673 -44.30 -20.60 -7.64
C ASN A 673 -45.11 -19.63 -6.76
N GLN A 674 -44.44 -18.89 -5.87
CA GLN A 674 -45.07 -17.98 -4.92
C GLN A 674 -44.35 -16.62 -4.94
N PRO A 675 -45.11 -15.51 -4.90
CA PRO A 675 -44.51 -14.19 -4.78
C PRO A 675 -43.88 -14.01 -3.38
N PHE A 676 -42.79 -13.27 -3.33
CA PHE A 676 -42.07 -12.95 -2.09
C PHE A 676 -41.48 -11.54 -2.16
N THR A 677 -41.26 -10.96 -0.98
CA THR A 677 -40.77 -9.59 -0.82
C THR A 677 -39.33 -9.56 -0.32
N VAL A 678 -38.54 -8.65 -0.88
CA VAL A 678 -37.12 -8.47 -0.54
C VAL A 678 -36.86 -7.01 -0.20
N LYS A 679 -36.05 -6.75 0.82
CA LYS A 679 -35.42 -5.45 1.02
C LYS A 679 -33.90 -5.58 0.96
N ILE A 680 -33.22 -4.55 0.46
CA ILE A 680 -31.79 -4.59 0.13
C ILE A 680 -31.09 -3.34 0.65
N THR A 681 -29.93 -3.48 1.30
CA THR A 681 -29.01 -2.34 1.45
C THR A 681 -27.89 -2.44 0.44
N GLY A 682 -27.40 -1.29 -0.07
CA GLY A 682 -26.47 -1.22 -1.19
C GLY A 682 -27.15 -0.69 -2.46
N GLY A 683 -26.39 0.03 -3.29
CA GLY A 683 -26.91 0.72 -4.48
C GLY A 683 -27.06 -0.17 -5.71
N THR A 684 -27.89 0.28 -6.64
CA THR A 684 -28.07 -0.33 -7.97
C THR A 684 -26.78 -0.32 -8.79
N ASP A 685 -25.90 0.65 -8.54
CA ASP A 685 -24.55 0.75 -9.10
C ASP A 685 -23.50 -0.11 -8.37
N GLY A 686 -23.87 -0.72 -7.24
CA GLY A 686 -23.01 -1.56 -6.41
C GLY A 686 -22.76 -2.95 -6.99
N ASP A 687 -21.63 -3.56 -6.60
CA ASP A 687 -21.26 -4.92 -7.05
C ASP A 687 -22.27 -5.98 -6.58
N VAL A 688 -22.57 -6.03 -5.28
CA VAL A 688 -23.44 -7.08 -4.73
C VAL A 688 -24.92 -6.75 -4.94
N ALA A 689 -25.34 -5.54 -4.57
CA ALA A 689 -26.74 -5.13 -4.62
C ALA A 689 -27.28 -5.07 -6.06
N GLY A 690 -26.57 -4.40 -6.99
CA GLY A 690 -26.98 -4.36 -8.39
C GLY A 690 -27.09 -5.74 -9.03
N ASN A 691 -26.09 -6.61 -8.81
CA ASN A 691 -26.12 -7.96 -9.38
C ASN A 691 -27.15 -8.87 -8.73
N VAL A 692 -27.42 -8.76 -7.42
CA VAL A 692 -28.44 -9.62 -6.78
C VAL A 692 -29.83 -9.27 -7.30
N ILE A 693 -30.13 -7.99 -7.60
CA ILE A 693 -31.38 -7.57 -8.25
C ILE A 693 -31.54 -8.28 -9.59
N LYS A 694 -30.52 -8.20 -10.46
CA LYS A 694 -30.51 -8.87 -11.77
C LYS A 694 -30.68 -10.37 -11.67
N ILE A 695 -29.99 -11.01 -10.74
CA ILE A 695 -30.02 -12.47 -10.57
C ILE A 695 -31.36 -12.92 -10.02
N LEU A 696 -31.91 -12.26 -9.00
CA LEU A 696 -33.23 -12.60 -8.47
C LEU A 696 -34.32 -12.44 -9.54
N HIS A 697 -34.27 -11.35 -10.33
CA HIS A 697 -35.19 -11.17 -11.44
C HIS A 697 -35.02 -12.25 -12.53
N ARG A 698 -33.79 -12.61 -12.88
CA ARG A 698 -33.49 -13.69 -13.84
C ARG A 698 -34.09 -15.04 -13.39
N GLU A 699 -34.00 -15.36 -12.11
CA GLU A 699 -34.39 -16.67 -11.57
C GLU A 699 -35.90 -16.77 -11.27
N TYR A 700 -36.54 -15.65 -10.91
CA TYR A 700 -37.90 -15.65 -10.34
C TYR A 700 -38.90 -14.74 -11.07
N GLY A 701 -38.45 -13.89 -11.99
CA GLY A 701 -39.34 -13.03 -12.79
C GLY A 701 -40.23 -12.13 -11.92
N ASP A 702 -41.54 -12.20 -12.16
CA ASP A 702 -42.55 -11.39 -11.45
C ASP A 702 -42.82 -11.86 -10.01
N ASN A 703 -42.25 -12.99 -9.57
CA ASN A 703 -42.44 -13.45 -8.19
C ASN A 703 -41.62 -12.65 -7.17
N VAL A 704 -40.54 -11.95 -7.59
CA VAL A 704 -39.71 -11.16 -6.68
C VAL A 704 -40.17 -9.70 -6.65
N HIS A 705 -40.55 -9.22 -5.47
CA HIS A 705 -40.89 -7.82 -5.24
C HIS A 705 -39.88 -7.15 -4.32
N ILE A 706 -39.12 -6.19 -4.83
CA ILE A 706 -38.21 -5.39 -3.98
C ILE A 706 -39.04 -4.29 -3.34
N VAL A 707 -39.24 -4.34 -2.04
CA VAL A 707 -40.10 -3.38 -1.29
C VAL A 707 -39.32 -2.28 -0.60
N GLY A 708 -37.99 -2.39 -0.56
CA GLY A 708 -37.13 -1.35 -0.01
C GLY A 708 -35.69 -1.49 -0.46
N ILE A 709 -35.07 -0.39 -0.86
CA ILE A 709 -33.65 -0.33 -1.20
C ILE A 709 -33.04 0.98 -0.71
N CYS A 710 -31.79 0.94 -0.24
CA CYS A 710 -31.09 2.16 0.16
C CYS A 710 -29.59 2.09 -0.06
N ASP A 711 -28.96 3.23 -0.38
CA ASP A 711 -27.53 3.34 -0.61
C ASP A 711 -26.94 4.66 -0.06
N GLY A 712 -25.76 5.02 -0.53
CA GLY A 712 -25.11 6.28 -0.14
C GLY A 712 -25.76 7.54 -0.71
N THR A 713 -26.75 7.40 -1.60
CA THR A 713 -27.37 8.50 -2.35
C THR A 713 -28.85 8.68 -2.03
N GLY A 714 -29.56 7.61 -1.65
CA GLY A 714 -30.97 7.69 -1.31
C GLY A 714 -31.55 6.44 -0.64
N VAL A 715 -32.85 6.48 -0.43
CA VAL A 715 -33.69 5.37 0.01
C VAL A 715 -35.01 5.41 -0.73
N ILE A 716 -35.50 4.23 -1.14
CA ILE A 716 -36.81 4.07 -1.75
C ILE A 716 -37.50 2.90 -1.05
N GLU A 717 -38.75 3.11 -0.64
CA GLU A 717 -39.57 2.13 0.08
C GLU A 717 -40.93 2.10 -0.59
N ASP A 718 -41.38 0.93 -1.05
CA ASP A 718 -42.69 0.76 -1.66
C ASP A 718 -43.31 -0.58 -1.24
N PRO A 719 -44.35 -0.58 -0.39
CA PRO A 719 -45.02 -1.81 0.04
C PRO A 719 -45.64 -2.61 -1.11
N GLN A 720 -45.87 -2.01 -2.28
CA GLN A 720 -46.39 -2.71 -3.47
C GLN A 720 -45.29 -3.31 -4.34
N GLY A 721 -44.02 -3.06 -4.00
CA GLY A 721 -42.86 -3.41 -4.82
C GLY A 721 -42.45 -2.27 -5.75
N LEU A 722 -41.14 -2.07 -5.86
CA LEU A 722 -40.52 -1.09 -6.76
C LEU A 722 -40.62 -1.55 -8.22
N ASP A 723 -40.70 -0.60 -9.15
CA ASP A 723 -40.70 -0.85 -10.59
C ASP A 723 -39.39 -1.56 -11.00
N MET A 724 -39.51 -2.84 -11.32
CA MET A 724 -38.37 -3.70 -11.65
C MET A 724 -37.64 -3.26 -12.94
N PRO A 725 -38.34 -2.90 -14.04
CA PRO A 725 -37.68 -2.33 -15.22
C PRO A 725 -36.82 -1.11 -14.91
N GLU A 726 -37.29 -0.20 -14.07
CA GLU A 726 -36.53 0.98 -13.66
C GLU A 726 -35.32 0.63 -12.79
N LEU A 727 -35.46 -0.31 -11.84
CA LEU A 727 -34.31 -0.83 -11.09
C LEU A 727 -33.26 -1.43 -12.02
N LEU A 728 -33.67 -2.24 -12.99
CA LEU A 728 -32.75 -2.85 -13.96
C LEU A 728 -32.08 -1.80 -14.83
N ARG A 729 -32.78 -0.74 -15.26
CA ARG A 729 -32.19 0.39 -15.97
C ARG A 729 -31.03 1.00 -15.17
N LEU A 730 -31.26 1.31 -13.89
CA LEU A 730 -30.21 1.85 -13.01
C LEU A 730 -29.01 0.90 -12.89
N VAL A 731 -29.26 -0.41 -12.75
CA VAL A 731 -28.17 -1.39 -12.68
C VAL A 731 -27.38 -1.45 -13.99
N HIS A 732 -28.05 -1.50 -15.14
CA HIS A 732 -27.40 -1.59 -16.45
C HIS A 732 -26.60 -0.33 -16.79
N GLU A 733 -27.11 0.85 -16.44
CA GLU A 733 -26.43 2.13 -16.65
C GLU A 733 -25.43 2.47 -15.52
N SER A 734 -25.29 1.60 -14.50
CA SER A 734 -24.46 1.84 -13.31
C SER A 734 -24.76 3.18 -12.62
N LEU A 735 -26.05 3.50 -12.48
CA LEU A 735 -26.52 4.73 -11.86
C LEU A 735 -26.85 4.55 -10.37
N PRO A 736 -26.59 5.59 -9.55
CA PRO A 736 -26.93 5.58 -8.13
C PRO A 736 -28.45 5.59 -7.93
N LEU A 737 -28.89 5.18 -6.74
CA LEU A 737 -30.33 5.08 -6.43
C LEU A 737 -31.07 6.44 -6.51
N SER A 738 -30.38 7.55 -6.22
CA SER A 738 -30.93 8.91 -6.39
C SER A 738 -31.44 9.19 -7.82
N SER A 739 -30.97 8.47 -8.83
CA SER A 739 -31.38 8.60 -10.23
C SER A 739 -32.67 7.84 -10.59
N PHE A 740 -33.33 7.20 -9.63
CA PHE A 740 -34.60 6.49 -9.84
C PHE A 740 -35.72 7.48 -10.20
N ASP A 741 -36.49 7.15 -11.24
CA ASP A 741 -37.65 7.95 -11.68
C ASP A 741 -38.76 7.95 -10.62
N GLU A 742 -38.99 9.11 -9.98
CA GLU A 742 -40.02 9.30 -8.96
C GLU A 742 -41.43 9.01 -9.44
N SER A 743 -41.71 9.14 -10.75
CA SER A 743 -43.02 8.81 -11.30
C SER A 743 -43.35 7.32 -11.29
N LYS A 744 -42.34 6.48 -11.05
CA LYS A 744 -42.44 5.01 -10.95
C LYS A 744 -42.65 4.51 -9.52
N VAL A 745 -42.60 5.39 -8.54
CA VAL A 745 -42.94 5.07 -7.15
C VAL A 745 -44.47 5.05 -7.03
N SER A 746 -45.03 4.02 -6.39
CA SER A 746 -46.48 3.94 -6.23
C SER A 746 -47.01 5.06 -5.32
N SER A 747 -48.32 5.27 -5.32
CA SER A 747 -48.98 6.21 -4.40
C SER A 747 -48.73 5.93 -2.90
N LYS A 748 -48.25 4.73 -2.55
CA LYS A 748 -47.90 4.33 -1.18
C LYS A 748 -46.39 4.27 -0.93
N GLY A 749 -45.59 4.45 -1.97
CA GLY A 749 -44.14 4.44 -1.87
C GLY A 749 -43.59 5.81 -1.53
N ILE A 750 -42.34 5.81 -1.05
CA ILE A 750 -41.57 7.01 -0.74
C ILE A 750 -40.18 6.90 -1.36
N LYS A 751 -39.67 8.01 -1.89
CA LYS A 751 -38.27 8.20 -2.26
C LYS A 751 -37.73 9.40 -1.51
N HIS A 752 -36.56 9.23 -0.91
CA HIS A 752 -35.82 10.34 -0.32
C HIS A 752 -34.36 10.29 -0.73
N ASP A 753 -33.84 11.42 -1.19
CA ASP A 753 -32.42 11.63 -1.38
C ASP A 753 -31.76 12.01 -0.03
N ILE A 754 -30.47 11.70 0.12
CA ILE A 754 -29.74 11.97 1.38
C ILE A 754 -29.35 13.45 1.59
N ASN A 755 -29.86 14.35 0.73
CA ASN A 755 -29.64 15.79 0.86
C ASN A 755 -30.45 16.42 2.00
N THR A 756 -31.39 15.65 2.58
CA THR A 756 -32.23 16.10 3.71
C THR A 756 -31.96 15.25 4.95
N GLN A 757 -32.18 15.83 6.14
CA GLN A 757 -32.03 15.10 7.40
C GLN A 757 -33.06 13.97 7.54
N GLU A 758 -34.25 14.15 6.97
CA GLU A 758 -35.28 13.11 6.86
C GLU A 758 -34.82 11.96 5.98
N GLY A 759 -34.28 12.22 4.78
CA GLY A 759 -33.73 11.19 3.91
C GLY A 759 -32.57 10.41 4.53
N ILE A 760 -31.67 11.08 5.26
CA ILE A 760 -30.61 10.42 6.03
C ILE A 760 -31.20 9.49 7.10
N ARG A 761 -32.21 9.95 7.85
CA ARG A 761 -32.90 9.14 8.88
C ARG A 761 -33.61 7.95 8.26
N ALA A 762 -34.36 8.16 7.18
CA ALA A 762 -35.06 7.10 6.45
C ALA A 762 -34.06 6.04 5.97
N ARG A 763 -32.99 6.45 5.27
CA ARG A 763 -31.93 5.55 4.80
C ARG A 763 -31.28 4.76 5.94
N ASN A 764 -30.93 5.42 7.04
CA ASN A 764 -30.27 4.77 8.18
C ASN A 764 -31.17 3.80 8.95
N SER A 765 -32.50 3.85 8.75
CA SER A 765 -33.46 3.02 9.48
C SER A 765 -34.28 2.08 8.59
N MET A 766 -34.09 2.09 7.27
CA MET A 766 -34.87 1.28 6.32
C MET A 766 -34.85 -0.21 6.67
N HIS A 767 -33.66 -0.74 6.97
CA HIS A 767 -33.48 -2.14 7.34
C HIS A 767 -34.28 -2.57 8.59
N ASN A 768 -34.54 -1.62 9.51
CA ASN A 768 -35.32 -1.82 10.73
C ASN A 768 -36.82 -1.67 10.51
N ARG A 769 -37.25 -0.74 9.64
CA ARG A 769 -38.66 -0.38 9.48
C ARG A 769 -39.38 -1.15 8.38
N VAL A 770 -38.75 -1.34 7.21
CA VAL A 770 -39.42 -1.93 6.05
C VAL A 770 -39.62 -3.43 6.29
N LYS A 771 -40.86 -3.89 6.19
CA LYS A 771 -41.20 -5.31 6.34
C LYS A 771 -40.97 -6.06 5.02
N SER A 772 -40.34 -7.23 5.08
CA SER A 772 -40.17 -8.12 3.93
C SER A 772 -39.96 -9.57 4.36
N ASP A 773 -40.12 -10.52 3.44
CA ASP A 773 -39.83 -11.94 3.69
C ASP A 773 -38.32 -12.16 3.86
N LEU A 774 -37.52 -11.50 3.01
CA LEU A 774 -36.08 -11.59 2.97
C LEU A 774 -35.41 -10.22 3.09
N PHE A 775 -34.36 -10.14 3.91
CA PHE A 775 -33.42 -9.03 3.94
C PHE A 775 -32.07 -9.46 3.37
N ILE A 776 -31.56 -8.71 2.39
CA ILE A 776 -30.21 -8.90 1.85
C ILE A 776 -29.37 -7.64 2.14
N PRO A 777 -28.55 -7.62 3.20
CA PRO A 777 -27.58 -6.56 3.36
C PRO A 777 -26.46 -6.76 2.34
N ALA A 778 -26.43 -5.97 1.27
CA ALA A 778 -25.47 -6.03 0.16
C ALA A 778 -24.62 -4.75 0.03
N GLY A 779 -24.64 -3.92 1.08
CA GLY A 779 -23.88 -2.69 1.26
C GLY A 779 -24.22 -2.07 2.62
N GLY A 780 -23.42 -1.10 3.05
CA GLY A 780 -23.59 -0.45 4.36
C GLY A 780 -22.32 -0.49 5.20
N ARG A 781 -22.37 0.10 6.40
CA ARG A 781 -21.22 0.15 7.30
C ARG A 781 -21.12 -1.16 8.10
N PRO A 782 -19.92 -1.64 8.43
CA PRO A 782 -19.77 -2.73 9.40
C PRO A 782 -20.48 -2.39 10.72
N ASN A 783 -21.00 -3.42 11.39
CA ASN A 783 -21.70 -3.32 12.68
C ASN A 783 -22.92 -2.37 12.66
N THR A 784 -23.60 -2.25 11.51
CA THR A 784 -24.83 -1.44 11.38
C THR A 784 -25.91 -1.93 12.33
N ILE A 785 -26.09 -3.26 12.43
CA ILE A 785 -26.89 -3.89 13.49
C ILE A 785 -25.92 -4.51 14.50
N ASN A 786 -26.03 -4.11 15.75
CA ASN A 786 -25.13 -4.47 16.84
C ASN A 786 -25.91 -4.73 18.16
N GLU A 787 -25.19 -5.15 19.18
CA GLU A 787 -25.71 -5.55 20.49
C GLU A 787 -26.53 -4.45 21.20
N ASN A 788 -26.34 -3.19 20.81
CA ASN A 788 -27.01 -2.05 21.40
C ASN A 788 -28.30 -1.65 20.66
N ASN A 789 -28.42 -1.97 19.36
CA ASN A 789 -29.54 -1.51 18.52
C ASN A 789 -30.34 -2.62 17.83
N TRP A 790 -30.01 -3.91 18.05
CA TRP A 790 -30.73 -5.03 17.42
C TRP A 790 -32.25 -5.03 17.69
N ARG A 791 -32.70 -4.44 18.81
CA ARG A 791 -34.12 -4.31 19.14
C ARG A 791 -34.88 -3.42 18.17
N ASP A 792 -34.20 -2.46 17.54
CA ASP A 792 -34.81 -1.59 16.53
C ASP A 792 -35.28 -2.38 15.30
N TYR A 793 -34.73 -3.57 15.07
CA TYR A 793 -35.14 -4.47 14.02
C TYR A 793 -36.47 -5.18 14.32
N LEU A 794 -37.00 -5.06 15.54
CA LEU A 794 -38.27 -5.63 15.97
C LEU A 794 -39.34 -4.52 16.05
N ASP A 795 -40.59 -4.88 15.76
CA ASP A 795 -41.71 -3.98 16.04
C ASP A 795 -42.19 -4.08 17.50
N ALA A 796 -43.25 -3.33 17.82
CA ALA A 796 -43.82 -3.28 19.17
C ALA A 796 -44.34 -4.64 19.68
N ASP A 797 -44.69 -5.56 18.76
CA ASP A 797 -45.14 -6.92 19.08
C ASP A 797 -43.97 -7.92 19.14
N GLY A 798 -42.73 -7.44 19.00
CA GLY A 798 -41.53 -8.27 18.96
C GLY A 798 -41.30 -8.98 17.62
N LYS A 799 -42.10 -8.68 16.59
CA LYS A 799 -41.97 -9.32 15.28
C LYS A 799 -40.85 -8.64 14.47
N PRO A 800 -39.93 -9.41 13.87
CA PRO A 800 -38.80 -8.83 13.16
C PRO A 800 -39.23 -8.11 11.88
N ALA A 801 -38.37 -7.22 11.40
CA ALA A 801 -38.57 -6.52 10.13
C ALA A 801 -38.53 -7.50 8.94
N SER A 802 -37.65 -8.51 9.00
CA SER A 802 -37.68 -9.67 8.11
C SER A 802 -37.28 -10.91 8.89
N GLY A 803 -37.97 -12.03 8.66
CA GLY A 803 -37.68 -13.30 9.33
C GLY A 803 -36.42 -13.99 8.80
N LEU A 804 -36.01 -13.67 7.57
CA LEU A 804 -34.79 -14.19 6.93
C LEU A 804 -33.81 -13.07 6.63
N ILE A 805 -32.53 -13.33 6.90
CA ILE A 805 -31.41 -12.46 6.48
C ILE A 805 -30.35 -13.29 5.77
N VAL A 806 -29.90 -12.85 4.59
CA VAL A 806 -28.76 -13.46 3.88
C VAL A 806 -27.70 -12.39 3.63
N GLU A 807 -26.59 -12.46 4.37
CA GLU A 807 -25.58 -11.40 4.37
C GLU A 807 -24.70 -11.41 3.12
N GLY A 808 -24.89 -10.44 2.21
CA GLY A 808 -24.01 -10.21 1.07
C GLY A 808 -22.79 -9.34 1.41
N ALA A 809 -22.96 -8.36 2.30
CA ALA A 809 -21.92 -7.48 2.80
C ALA A 809 -21.17 -8.10 3.98
N ASN A 810 -19.87 -7.80 4.09
CA ASN A 810 -19.06 -8.27 5.21
C ASN A 810 -19.42 -7.53 6.50
N LEU A 811 -19.62 -8.27 7.59
CA LEU A 811 -19.76 -7.74 8.95
C LEU A 811 -20.90 -6.71 9.14
N PHE A 812 -22.01 -6.82 8.40
CA PHE A 812 -23.14 -5.89 8.55
C PHE A 812 -23.78 -6.02 9.95
N ILE A 813 -23.90 -7.26 10.46
CA ILE A 813 -24.44 -7.59 11.78
C ILE A 813 -23.30 -8.08 12.70
N THR A 814 -23.27 -7.65 13.98
CA THR A 814 -22.30 -8.19 14.96
C THR A 814 -22.64 -9.64 15.36
N PRO A 815 -21.66 -10.46 15.78
CA PRO A 815 -21.93 -11.82 16.28
C PRO A 815 -23.01 -11.86 17.37
N GLU A 816 -22.94 -10.93 18.32
CA GLU A 816 -23.87 -10.80 19.44
C GLU A 816 -25.27 -10.44 18.95
N ALA A 817 -25.39 -9.49 18.03
CA ALA A 817 -26.68 -9.11 17.46
C ALA A 817 -27.35 -10.26 16.67
N ARG A 818 -26.56 -11.08 15.95
CA ARG A 818 -27.11 -12.26 15.27
C ARG A 818 -27.75 -13.23 16.27
N GLN A 819 -27.06 -13.48 17.39
CA GLN A 819 -27.57 -14.37 18.43
C GLN A 819 -28.81 -13.78 19.11
N LEU A 820 -28.80 -12.49 19.45
CA LEU A 820 -29.93 -11.81 20.10
C LEU A 820 -31.18 -11.79 19.20
N LEU A 821 -31.02 -11.53 17.90
CA LEU A 821 -32.12 -11.59 16.94
C LEU A 821 -32.70 -12.99 16.80
N PHE A 822 -31.86 -14.02 16.86
CA PHE A 822 -32.29 -15.40 16.84
C PHE A 822 -33.04 -15.78 18.13
N ASP A 823 -32.45 -15.53 19.30
CA ASP A 823 -33.00 -15.93 20.60
C ASP A 823 -34.34 -15.25 20.92
N ASN A 824 -34.53 -14.00 20.50
CA ASN A 824 -35.68 -13.19 20.88
C ASN A 824 -36.78 -13.12 19.80
N ALA A 825 -36.43 -13.37 18.53
CA ALA A 825 -37.35 -13.18 17.41
C ALA A 825 -37.29 -14.30 16.35
N GLY A 826 -36.47 -15.34 16.56
CA GLY A 826 -36.35 -16.47 15.65
C GLY A 826 -35.80 -16.10 14.26
N VAL A 827 -35.08 -14.98 14.13
CA VAL A 827 -34.56 -14.52 12.84
C VAL A 827 -33.49 -15.49 12.35
N VAL A 828 -33.70 -16.04 11.16
CA VAL A 828 -32.76 -16.99 10.53
C VAL A 828 -31.76 -16.22 9.69
N ILE A 829 -30.49 -16.27 10.08
CA ILE A 829 -29.42 -15.45 9.50
C ILE A 829 -28.36 -16.32 8.84
N VAL A 830 -28.24 -16.25 7.52
CA VAL A 830 -27.11 -16.82 6.79
C VAL A 830 -25.96 -15.83 6.83
N LYS A 831 -24.86 -16.25 7.48
CA LYS A 831 -23.65 -15.44 7.66
C LYS A 831 -22.92 -15.19 6.34
N ASP A 832 -22.28 -14.03 6.25
CA ASP A 832 -21.47 -13.57 5.12
C ASP A 832 -20.40 -14.58 4.69
N SER A 833 -19.74 -15.25 5.63
CA SER A 833 -18.71 -16.28 5.38
C SER A 833 -19.19 -17.50 4.60
N SER A 834 -20.50 -17.70 4.49
CA SER A 834 -21.11 -18.68 3.60
C SER A 834 -21.70 -17.98 2.37
N ALA A 835 -22.56 -16.98 2.58
CA ALA A 835 -23.36 -16.38 1.51
C ALA A 835 -22.55 -15.68 0.42
N ASN A 836 -21.46 -14.98 0.76
CA ASN A 836 -20.68 -14.18 -0.19
C ASN A 836 -19.35 -14.85 -0.64
N LYS A 837 -19.14 -16.13 -0.32
CA LYS A 837 -17.88 -16.83 -0.60
C LYS A 837 -17.56 -16.98 -2.11
N CYS A 838 -18.56 -16.92 -2.98
CA CYS A 838 -18.35 -17.21 -4.41
C CYS A 838 -17.35 -16.27 -5.09
N GLY A 839 -17.21 -15.03 -4.63
CA GLY A 839 -16.16 -14.14 -5.12
C GLY A 839 -14.75 -14.66 -4.83
N VAL A 840 -14.52 -15.27 -3.67
CA VAL A 840 -13.19 -15.79 -3.30
C VAL A 840 -12.87 -17.09 -4.03
N VAL A 841 -13.90 -17.91 -4.28
CA VAL A 841 -13.79 -19.14 -5.08
C VAL A 841 -13.52 -18.82 -6.55
N CYS A 842 -14.14 -17.77 -7.10
CA CYS A 842 -13.88 -17.30 -8.47
C CYS A 842 -12.41 -16.90 -8.64
N SER A 843 -11.84 -16.18 -7.66
CA SER A 843 -10.42 -15.82 -7.69
C SER A 843 -9.48 -17.05 -7.68
N SER A 844 -9.85 -18.13 -7.01
CA SER A 844 -9.08 -19.40 -7.03
C SER A 844 -9.05 -20.01 -8.43
N TYR A 845 -10.18 -19.99 -9.13
CA TYR A 845 -10.23 -20.39 -10.54
C TYR A 845 -9.39 -19.46 -11.44
N GLU A 846 -9.29 -18.16 -11.13
CA GLU A 846 -8.38 -17.26 -11.84
C GLU A 846 -6.90 -17.63 -11.63
N ILE A 847 -6.54 -18.02 -10.41
CA ILE A 847 -5.18 -18.40 -10.03
C ILE A 847 -4.77 -19.66 -10.79
N VAL A 848 -5.57 -20.73 -10.74
CA VAL A 848 -5.25 -21.97 -11.46
C VAL A 848 -5.27 -21.77 -12.99
N ALA A 849 -6.20 -20.97 -13.52
CA ALA A 849 -6.19 -20.62 -14.94
C ALA A 849 -4.90 -19.86 -15.34
N SER A 850 -4.41 -18.98 -14.47
CA SER A 850 -3.16 -18.23 -14.68
C SER A 850 -1.91 -19.10 -14.62
N MET A 851 -1.97 -20.28 -14.00
CA MET A 851 -0.90 -21.28 -14.00
C MET A 851 -0.92 -22.16 -15.25
N LEU A 852 -2.09 -22.37 -15.85
CA LEU A 852 -2.31 -23.35 -16.91
C LEU A 852 -2.33 -22.76 -18.33
N LEU A 853 -2.81 -21.53 -18.47
CA LEU A 853 -3.03 -20.88 -19.77
C LEU A 853 -2.20 -19.62 -19.92
N GLU A 854 -1.68 -19.40 -21.12
CA GLU A 854 -1.15 -18.11 -21.54
C GLU A 854 -2.26 -17.04 -21.70
N THR A 855 -1.87 -15.78 -21.86
CA THR A 855 -2.85 -14.67 -21.85
C THR A 855 -3.81 -14.79 -23.03
N ASP A 856 -3.28 -15.07 -24.21
CA ASP A 856 -4.07 -15.20 -25.43
C ASP A 856 -4.96 -16.45 -25.40
N GLU A 857 -4.45 -17.57 -24.85
CA GLU A 857 -5.23 -18.79 -24.64
C GLU A 857 -6.42 -18.54 -23.69
N PHE A 858 -6.18 -17.86 -22.57
CA PHE A 858 -7.24 -17.51 -21.63
C PHE A 858 -8.31 -16.62 -22.27
N LEU A 859 -7.89 -15.58 -23.01
CA LEU A 859 -8.82 -14.66 -23.67
C LEU A 859 -9.66 -15.36 -24.73
N ALA A 860 -9.12 -16.35 -25.44
CA ALA A 860 -9.82 -17.10 -26.48
C ALA A 860 -10.99 -17.94 -25.93
N VAL A 861 -10.94 -18.38 -24.67
CA VAL A 861 -11.96 -19.24 -24.05
C VAL A 861 -12.67 -18.60 -22.86
N LYS A 862 -12.41 -17.32 -22.61
CA LYS A 862 -12.87 -16.59 -21.43
C LYS A 862 -14.38 -16.69 -21.21
N ASP A 863 -15.18 -16.46 -22.25
CA ASP A 863 -16.63 -16.39 -22.12
C ASP A 863 -17.25 -17.75 -21.75
N GLU A 864 -16.76 -18.83 -22.34
CA GLU A 864 -17.17 -20.20 -21.99
C GLU A 864 -16.72 -20.57 -20.58
N LEU A 865 -15.47 -20.25 -20.25
CA LEU A 865 -14.89 -20.52 -18.93
C LEU A 865 -15.63 -19.79 -17.81
N VAL A 866 -16.06 -18.54 -18.04
CA VAL A 866 -16.87 -17.78 -17.07
C VAL A 866 -18.16 -18.51 -16.73
N VAL A 867 -18.87 -19.02 -17.74
CA VAL A 867 -20.14 -19.76 -17.53
C VAL A 867 -19.90 -20.99 -16.67
N GLU A 868 -18.89 -21.79 -17.01
CA GLU A 868 -18.53 -22.99 -16.26
C GLU A 868 -18.11 -22.70 -14.82
N VAL A 869 -17.34 -21.62 -14.62
CA VAL A 869 -16.95 -21.18 -13.27
C VAL A 869 -18.19 -20.78 -12.48
N VAL A 870 -19.11 -19.97 -13.04
CA VAL A 870 -20.36 -19.58 -12.36
C VAL A 870 -21.20 -20.80 -11.98
N ASP A 871 -21.29 -21.82 -12.84
CA ASP A 871 -22.00 -23.06 -12.53
C ASP A 871 -21.37 -23.79 -11.33
N LYS A 872 -20.03 -23.87 -11.27
CA LYS A 872 -19.33 -24.40 -10.10
C LYS A 872 -19.56 -23.59 -8.84
N LEU A 873 -19.54 -22.25 -8.93
CA LEU A 873 -19.82 -21.36 -7.80
C LEU A 873 -21.21 -21.65 -7.22
N ARG A 874 -22.23 -21.75 -8.10
CA ARG A 874 -23.62 -22.06 -7.72
C ARG A 874 -23.73 -23.45 -7.10
N ALA A 875 -23.04 -24.45 -7.64
CA ALA A 875 -23.01 -25.81 -7.09
C ALA A 875 -22.42 -25.84 -5.67
N LEU A 876 -21.26 -25.21 -5.46
CA LEU A 876 -20.58 -25.13 -4.16
C LEU A 876 -21.38 -24.33 -3.12
N ALA A 877 -22.05 -23.25 -3.53
CA ALA A 877 -22.96 -22.51 -2.66
C ALA A 877 -24.17 -23.36 -2.27
N ARG A 878 -24.74 -24.10 -3.23
CA ARG A 878 -25.94 -24.91 -3.01
C ARG A 878 -25.70 -26.06 -2.03
N VAL A 879 -24.60 -26.80 -2.17
CA VAL A 879 -24.30 -27.93 -1.28
C VAL A 879 -24.02 -27.47 0.15
N GLU A 880 -23.34 -26.33 0.34
CA GLU A 880 -23.16 -25.74 1.67
C GLU A 880 -24.50 -25.28 2.25
N ALA A 881 -25.30 -24.54 1.48
CA ALA A 881 -26.61 -24.09 1.93
C ALA A 881 -27.52 -25.27 2.34
N GLN A 882 -27.53 -26.35 1.55
CA GLN A 882 -28.28 -27.56 1.87
C GLN A 882 -27.79 -28.22 3.16
N LEU A 883 -26.48 -28.36 3.37
CA LEU A 883 -25.94 -28.88 4.62
C LEU A 883 -26.33 -27.97 5.79
N LEU A 884 -26.13 -26.66 5.66
CA LEU A 884 -26.39 -25.67 6.70
C LEU A 884 -27.85 -25.74 7.18
N PHE A 885 -28.81 -25.74 6.24
CA PHE A 885 -30.23 -25.86 6.57
C PHE A 885 -30.64 -27.29 6.98
N ARG A 886 -29.91 -28.33 6.58
CA ARG A 886 -30.10 -29.69 7.09
C ARG A 886 -29.71 -29.79 8.57
N GLU A 887 -28.61 -29.16 8.97
CA GLU A 887 -28.21 -29.10 10.39
C GLU A 887 -29.19 -28.24 11.21
N TYR A 888 -29.65 -27.12 10.67
CA TYR A 888 -30.70 -26.30 11.31
C TYR A 888 -32.01 -27.07 11.53
N LYS A 889 -32.42 -27.90 10.58
CA LYS A 889 -33.62 -28.75 10.74
C LYS A 889 -33.46 -29.81 11.83
N LYS A 890 -32.23 -30.27 12.12
CA LYS A 890 -31.96 -31.23 13.21
C LYS A 890 -32.02 -30.55 14.57
N ASP A 891 -31.55 -29.31 14.65
CA ASP A 891 -31.60 -28.49 15.87
C ASP A 891 -32.06 -27.06 15.55
N PRO A 892 -33.40 -26.84 15.48
CA PRO A 892 -33.96 -25.52 15.20
C PRO A 892 -33.74 -24.49 16.32
N THR A 893 -33.23 -24.92 17.48
CA THR A 893 -32.92 -24.06 18.63
C THR A 893 -31.51 -23.48 18.56
N SER A 894 -30.71 -23.89 17.58
CA SER A 894 -29.37 -23.36 17.32
C SER A 894 -29.38 -22.41 16.13
N ALA A 895 -28.76 -21.24 16.31
CA ALA A 895 -28.60 -20.27 15.24
C ALA A 895 -27.71 -20.84 14.10
N LEU A 896 -27.94 -20.38 12.86
CA LEU A 896 -27.14 -20.78 11.70
C LEU A 896 -25.66 -20.35 11.74
N PRO A 897 -25.28 -19.15 12.21
CA PRO A 897 -23.88 -18.72 12.15
C PRO A 897 -22.89 -19.66 12.87
N PRO A 898 -23.16 -20.16 14.09
CA PRO A 898 -22.33 -21.21 14.70
C PRO A 898 -22.20 -22.48 13.86
N ALA A 899 -23.28 -22.92 13.20
CA ALA A 899 -23.24 -24.11 12.33
C ALA A 899 -22.37 -23.89 11.09
N SER A 900 -22.42 -22.71 10.47
CA SER A 900 -21.54 -22.30 9.36
C SER A 900 -20.05 -22.37 9.76
N GLU A 901 -19.71 -21.89 10.96
CA GLU A 901 -18.35 -21.97 11.49
C GLU A 901 -17.92 -23.42 11.77
N ARG A 902 -18.81 -24.25 12.33
CA ARG A 902 -18.54 -25.69 12.53
C ARG A 902 -18.28 -26.43 11.21
N ILE A 903 -19.07 -26.16 10.16
CA ILE A 903 -18.85 -26.72 8.81
C ILE A 903 -17.47 -26.34 8.31
N SER A 904 -17.11 -25.06 8.43
CA SER A 904 -15.81 -24.55 7.97
C SER A 904 -14.65 -25.21 8.73
N ARG A 905 -14.78 -25.40 10.05
CA ARG A 905 -13.78 -26.09 10.88
C ARG A 905 -13.68 -27.58 10.56
N ALA A 906 -14.80 -28.27 10.35
CA ALA A 906 -14.81 -29.68 9.98
C ALA A 906 -14.09 -29.92 8.64
N ILE A 907 -14.37 -29.09 7.62
CA ILE A 907 -13.68 -29.18 6.32
C ILE A 907 -12.19 -28.91 6.48
N THR A 908 -11.83 -27.85 7.21
CA THR A 908 -10.43 -27.48 7.49
C THR A 908 -9.68 -28.64 8.18
N ARG A 909 -10.30 -29.29 9.15
CA ARG A 909 -9.73 -30.43 9.90
C ARG A 909 -9.51 -31.65 9.00
N VAL A 910 -10.49 -32.02 8.18
CA VAL A 910 -10.34 -33.15 7.23
C VAL A 910 -9.28 -32.81 6.18
N HIS A 911 -9.25 -31.57 5.69
CA HIS A 911 -8.24 -31.10 4.75
C HIS A 911 -6.83 -31.27 5.33
N ASP A 912 -6.60 -30.87 6.58
CA ASP A 912 -5.27 -30.96 7.20
C ASP A 912 -4.85 -32.41 7.40
N ALA A 913 -5.78 -33.28 7.78
CA ALA A 913 -5.53 -34.72 7.88
C ALA A 913 -5.20 -35.36 6.53
N VAL A 914 -5.88 -34.96 5.44
CA VAL A 914 -5.59 -35.46 4.08
C VAL A 914 -4.22 -34.98 3.61
N LEU A 915 -3.86 -33.71 3.85
CA LEU A 915 -2.53 -33.20 3.51
C LEU A 915 -1.42 -33.94 4.25
N ALA A 916 -1.60 -34.19 5.55
CA ALA A 916 -0.60 -34.87 6.38
C ALA A 916 -0.36 -36.31 5.93
N HIS A 917 -1.36 -36.97 5.35
CA HIS A 917 -1.28 -38.36 4.89
C HIS A 917 -0.90 -38.51 3.41
N PHE A 918 -0.80 -37.41 2.66
CA PHE A 918 -0.60 -37.45 1.21
C PHE A 918 0.69 -38.18 0.77
N ASP A 919 1.76 -38.07 1.57
CA ASP A 919 3.05 -38.68 1.23
C ASP A 919 3.16 -40.17 1.64
N ASP A 920 2.19 -40.68 2.41
CA ASP A 920 2.18 -42.06 2.91
C ASP A 920 1.35 -43.03 2.04
N VAL A 921 0.72 -42.53 0.97
CA VAL A 921 -0.16 -43.34 0.10
C VAL A 921 0.58 -44.02 -1.06
N CYS A 922 0.13 -45.21 -1.46
CA CYS A 922 0.71 -45.94 -2.59
C CYS A 922 0.39 -45.27 -3.95
N GLU A 923 1.10 -45.65 -5.01
CA GLU A 923 0.91 -45.07 -6.35
C GLU A 923 -0.52 -45.23 -6.89
N GLU A 924 -1.17 -46.37 -6.65
CA GLU A 924 -2.58 -46.60 -7.04
C GLU A 924 -3.51 -45.57 -6.37
N ASP A 925 -3.27 -45.27 -5.10
CA ASP A 925 -4.07 -44.34 -4.33
C ASP A 925 -3.80 -42.88 -4.74
N GLN A 926 -2.56 -42.57 -5.10
CA GLN A 926 -2.23 -41.29 -5.72
C GLN A 926 -3.01 -41.08 -7.01
N GLN A 927 -3.09 -42.07 -7.91
CA GLN A 927 -3.86 -41.97 -9.14
C GLN A 927 -5.36 -41.70 -8.89
N ILE A 928 -5.93 -42.35 -7.87
CA ILE A 928 -7.33 -42.08 -7.46
C ILE A 928 -7.47 -40.64 -6.95
N LEU A 929 -6.54 -40.16 -6.11
CA LEU A 929 -6.53 -38.78 -5.62
C LEU A 929 -6.39 -37.76 -6.76
N PHE A 930 -5.59 -38.06 -7.79
CA PHE A 930 -5.45 -37.21 -8.98
C PHE A 930 -6.78 -36.97 -9.72
N THR A 931 -7.74 -37.92 -9.66
CA THR A 931 -9.07 -37.72 -10.27
C THR A 931 -9.84 -36.53 -9.66
N LEU A 932 -9.52 -36.13 -8.43
CA LEU A 932 -10.12 -34.95 -7.80
C LEU A 932 -9.67 -33.65 -8.46
N ILE A 933 -8.51 -33.62 -9.11
CA ILE A 933 -8.07 -32.45 -9.88
C ILE A 933 -8.95 -32.27 -11.11
N GLU A 934 -9.23 -33.35 -11.83
CA GLU A 934 -10.13 -33.34 -12.99
C GLU A 934 -11.53 -32.87 -12.60
N GLU A 935 -12.02 -33.31 -11.43
CA GLU A 935 -13.31 -32.86 -10.87
C GLU A 935 -13.26 -31.40 -10.40
N HIS A 936 -12.10 -30.91 -9.94
CA HIS A 936 -11.90 -29.55 -9.46
C HIS A 936 -11.83 -28.53 -10.60
N LEU A 937 -11.20 -28.87 -11.72
CA LEU A 937 -11.07 -27.95 -12.87
C LEU A 937 -12.41 -27.76 -13.61
N PRO A 938 -12.71 -26.53 -14.10
CA PRO A 938 -13.77 -26.31 -15.08
C PRO A 938 -13.58 -27.19 -16.33
N PRO A 939 -14.66 -27.72 -16.94
CA PRO A 939 -14.56 -28.62 -18.08
C PRO A 939 -13.65 -28.13 -19.21
N LYS A 940 -13.72 -26.84 -19.58
CA LYS A 940 -12.86 -26.26 -20.62
C LYS A 940 -11.38 -26.23 -20.22
N LEU A 941 -11.07 -25.88 -18.96
CA LEU A 941 -9.68 -25.91 -18.47
C LEU A 941 -9.13 -27.34 -18.46
N ARG A 942 -9.95 -28.32 -18.10
CA ARG A 942 -9.59 -29.73 -18.15
C ARG A 942 -9.33 -30.19 -19.59
N GLU A 943 -10.16 -29.77 -20.54
CA GLU A 943 -9.99 -30.10 -21.97
C GLU A 943 -8.65 -29.57 -22.52
N LEU A 944 -8.28 -28.35 -22.16
CA LEU A 944 -7.14 -27.65 -22.78
C LEU A 944 -5.79 -27.86 -22.09
N ALA A 945 -5.77 -28.11 -20.79
CA ALA A 945 -4.56 -27.97 -20.00
C ALA A 945 -4.41 -28.98 -18.84
N LEU A 946 -5.19 -30.06 -18.81
CA LEU A 946 -5.06 -31.10 -17.78
C LEU A 946 -3.66 -31.73 -17.78
N ASP A 947 -3.08 -31.95 -18.96
CA ASP A 947 -1.73 -32.48 -19.16
C ASP A 947 -0.62 -31.55 -18.62
N ARG A 948 -0.90 -30.24 -18.54
CA ARG A 948 0.03 -29.23 -18.03
C ARG A 948 0.06 -29.15 -16.51
N VAL A 949 -0.92 -29.73 -15.80
CA VAL A 949 -1.06 -29.59 -14.34
C VAL A 949 0.20 -30.03 -13.60
N GLN A 950 0.72 -31.22 -13.90
CA GLN A 950 1.89 -31.76 -13.20
C GLN A 950 3.17 -30.96 -13.46
N GLN A 951 3.25 -30.24 -14.59
CA GLN A 951 4.42 -29.47 -14.99
C GLN A 951 4.38 -28.04 -14.46
N ASN A 952 3.21 -27.39 -14.52
CA ASN A 952 3.08 -25.95 -14.28
C ASN A 952 2.52 -25.60 -12.90
N VAL A 953 1.74 -26.49 -12.27
CA VAL A 953 1.12 -26.21 -10.98
C VAL A 953 2.05 -26.70 -9.86
N PRO A 954 2.43 -25.85 -8.89
CA PRO A 954 3.28 -26.26 -7.79
C PRO A 954 2.71 -27.45 -7.02
N LEU A 955 3.56 -28.40 -6.62
CA LEU A 955 3.13 -29.62 -5.92
C LEU A 955 2.32 -29.32 -4.65
N ALA A 956 2.72 -28.32 -3.87
CA ALA A 956 1.97 -27.89 -2.69
C ALA A 956 0.55 -27.43 -3.03
N TYR A 957 0.35 -26.78 -4.19
CA TYR A 957 -0.97 -26.38 -4.66
C TYR A 957 -1.79 -27.58 -5.14
N ILE A 958 -1.17 -28.54 -5.86
CA ILE A 958 -1.81 -29.81 -6.26
C ILE A 958 -2.33 -30.58 -5.04
N ARG A 959 -1.48 -30.75 -4.02
CA ARG A 959 -1.87 -31.41 -2.75
C ARG A 959 -3.07 -30.72 -2.11
N SER A 960 -3.08 -29.39 -2.15
CA SER A 960 -4.18 -28.59 -1.58
C SER A 960 -5.47 -28.67 -2.40
N ILE A 961 -5.42 -28.80 -3.73
CA ILE A 961 -6.60 -29.10 -4.57
C ILE A 961 -7.23 -30.42 -4.14
N VAL A 962 -6.42 -31.47 -4.01
CA VAL A 962 -6.90 -32.79 -3.61
C VAL A 962 -7.54 -32.74 -2.22
N ALA A 963 -6.83 -32.16 -1.25
CA ALA A 963 -7.28 -32.10 0.14
C ALA A 963 -8.58 -31.29 0.30
N SER A 964 -8.65 -30.09 -0.28
CA SER A 964 -9.85 -29.24 -0.21
C SER A 964 -11.06 -29.87 -0.92
N SER A 965 -10.85 -30.47 -2.10
CA SER A 965 -11.92 -31.11 -2.87
C SER A 965 -12.46 -32.35 -2.16
N LEU A 966 -11.60 -33.18 -1.56
CA LEU A 966 -12.02 -34.36 -0.82
C LEU A 966 -12.72 -33.99 0.50
N ALA A 967 -12.13 -33.06 1.26
CA ALA A 967 -12.65 -32.65 2.56
C ALA A 967 -14.04 -32.01 2.44
N SER A 968 -14.20 -31.03 1.53
CA SER A 968 -15.48 -30.39 1.28
C SER A 968 -16.53 -31.38 0.80
N LYS A 969 -16.17 -32.29 -0.11
CA LYS A 969 -17.05 -33.36 -0.60
C LYS A 969 -17.58 -34.25 0.53
N ILE A 970 -16.70 -34.75 1.40
CA ILE A 970 -17.08 -35.63 2.52
C ILE A 970 -18.03 -34.89 3.47
N VAL A 971 -17.65 -33.69 3.92
CA VAL A 971 -18.44 -32.95 4.92
C VAL A 971 -19.80 -32.53 4.37
N TYR A 972 -19.88 -32.01 3.14
CA TYR A 972 -21.16 -31.62 2.55
C TYR A 972 -22.10 -32.81 2.36
N ARG A 973 -21.57 -33.96 1.94
CA ARG A 973 -22.38 -35.14 1.71
C ARG A 973 -22.84 -35.78 3.01
N GLU A 974 -21.91 -36.14 3.89
CA GLU A 974 -22.17 -36.94 5.09
C GLU A 974 -22.62 -36.12 6.30
N GLY A 975 -22.23 -34.84 6.36
CA GLY A 975 -22.52 -33.93 7.46
C GLY A 975 -21.49 -33.96 8.60
N LEU A 976 -21.68 -33.05 9.56
CA LEU A 976 -20.69 -32.74 10.62
C LEU A 976 -20.33 -33.95 11.49
N GLN A 977 -21.35 -34.66 11.99
CA GLN A 977 -21.18 -35.77 12.93
C GLN A 977 -20.27 -36.87 12.38
N PHE A 978 -20.29 -37.10 11.07
CA PHE A 978 -19.49 -38.15 10.44
C PHE A 978 -17.99 -37.90 10.59
N THR A 979 -17.56 -36.65 10.45
CA THR A 979 -16.16 -36.27 10.58
C THR A 979 -15.78 -35.90 12.01
N GLU A 980 -16.69 -35.30 12.79
CA GLU A 980 -16.44 -34.90 14.19
C GLU A 980 -16.27 -36.11 15.12
N ALA A 981 -16.90 -37.26 14.82
CA ALA A 981 -16.80 -38.47 15.64
C ALA A 981 -15.46 -39.22 15.52
N LEU A 982 -14.67 -38.94 14.48
CA LEU A 982 -13.41 -39.64 14.21
C LEU A 982 -12.22 -38.88 14.79
N PRO A 983 -11.19 -39.55 15.35
CA PRO A 983 -9.95 -38.91 15.78
C PRO A 983 -9.10 -38.45 14.58
N ASP A 984 -8.26 -37.42 14.78
CA ASP A 984 -7.42 -36.84 13.71
C ASP A 984 -6.55 -37.87 13.00
N SER A 985 -6.01 -38.84 13.75
CA SER A 985 -5.17 -39.92 13.24
C SER A 985 -5.85 -40.80 12.19
N ASN A 986 -7.18 -40.88 12.21
CA ASN A 986 -7.94 -41.77 11.34
C ASN A 986 -8.56 -41.03 10.14
N LEU A 987 -8.62 -39.70 10.18
CA LEU A 987 -9.31 -38.90 9.16
C LEU A 987 -8.66 -39.02 7.77
N GLY A 988 -7.32 -39.04 7.67
CA GLY A 988 -6.63 -39.18 6.39
C GLY A 988 -6.93 -40.50 5.69
N ASN A 989 -6.76 -41.62 6.42
CA ASN A 989 -7.10 -42.96 5.95
C ASN A 989 -8.58 -43.09 5.57
N MET A 990 -9.47 -42.59 6.42
CA MET A 990 -10.91 -42.62 6.21
C MET A 990 -11.30 -41.85 4.94
N ALA A 991 -10.73 -40.65 4.73
CA ALA A 991 -11.01 -39.85 3.54
C ALA A 991 -10.58 -40.56 2.25
N LEU A 992 -9.45 -41.25 2.26
CA LEU A 992 -9.01 -42.05 1.12
C LEU A 992 -9.91 -43.25 0.86
N GLN A 993 -10.29 -43.99 1.90
CA GLN A 993 -11.26 -45.09 1.79
C GLN A 993 -12.63 -44.60 1.27
N TYR A 994 -13.06 -43.42 1.69
CA TYR A 994 -14.27 -42.77 1.19
C TYR A 994 -14.21 -42.56 -0.33
N LEU A 995 -13.10 -42.04 -0.83
CA LEU A 995 -12.92 -41.81 -2.26
C LEU A 995 -12.93 -43.11 -3.06
N LYS A 996 -12.23 -44.15 -2.58
CA LYS A 996 -12.25 -45.48 -3.22
C LYS A 996 -13.67 -46.05 -3.28
N GLN A 997 -14.38 -45.98 -2.17
CA GLN A 997 -15.73 -46.50 -2.06
C GLN A 997 -16.72 -45.68 -2.91
N GLU A 998 -16.53 -44.36 -3.01
CA GLU A 998 -17.28 -43.51 -3.92
C GLU A 998 -17.11 -43.93 -5.38
N LYS A 999 -15.87 -44.13 -5.84
CA LYS A 999 -15.62 -44.55 -7.22
C LYS A 999 -16.26 -45.90 -7.53
N LYS A 1000 -16.19 -46.85 -6.58
CA LYS A 1000 -16.89 -48.14 -6.68
C LYS A 1000 -18.41 -47.97 -6.78
N VAL A 1001 -19.01 -47.14 -5.94
CA VAL A 1001 -20.46 -46.87 -5.97
C VAL A 1001 -20.87 -46.17 -7.26
N GLN A 1002 -20.09 -45.22 -7.77
CA GLN A 1002 -20.36 -44.56 -9.05
C GLN A 1002 -20.36 -45.55 -10.22
N GLN A 1003 -19.42 -46.51 -10.23
CA GLN A 1003 -19.42 -47.57 -11.23
C GLN A 1003 -20.67 -48.45 -11.12
N LEU A 1004 -21.06 -48.86 -9.91
CA LEU A 1004 -22.29 -49.64 -9.69
C LEU A 1004 -23.54 -48.87 -10.12
N VAL A 1005 -23.63 -47.57 -9.84
CA VAL A 1005 -24.73 -46.70 -10.28
C VAL A 1005 -24.81 -46.65 -11.81
N LYS A 1006 -23.66 -46.52 -12.49
CA LYS A 1006 -23.58 -46.56 -13.96
C LYS A 1006 -24.05 -47.90 -14.50
N ASP A 1007 -23.57 -49.00 -13.92
CA ASP A 1007 -23.93 -50.37 -14.32
C ASP A 1007 -25.43 -50.60 -14.16
N VAL A 1008 -26.00 -50.24 -13.01
CA VAL A 1008 -27.45 -50.34 -12.75
C VAL A 1008 -28.25 -49.51 -13.76
N ARG A 1009 -27.88 -48.25 -14.00
CA ARG A 1009 -28.57 -47.39 -14.98
C ARG A 1009 -28.50 -47.96 -16.40
N SER A 1010 -27.39 -48.58 -16.76
CA SER A 1010 -27.18 -49.25 -18.05
C SER A 1010 -27.84 -50.62 -18.18
N SER A 1011 -28.25 -51.22 -17.06
CA SER A 1011 -28.87 -52.55 -17.02
C SER A 1011 -30.31 -52.58 -17.53
N GLN A 1012 -30.86 -53.78 -17.63
CA GLN A 1012 -32.28 -54.05 -17.92
C GLN A 1012 -33.11 -54.32 -16.65
N LEU A 1013 -32.60 -53.96 -15.46
CA LEU A 1013 -33.32 -54.19 -14.20
C LEU A 1013 -34.61 -53.33 -14.14
N PRO A 1014 -35.73 -53.89 -13.65
CA PRO A 1014 -36.89 -53.07 -13.29
C PRO A 1014 -36.50 -52.11 -12.15
N HIS A 1015 -37.06 -50.90 -12.15
CA HIS A 1015 -36.76 -49.85 -11.17
C HIS A 1015 -35.28 -49.43 -11.09
N LYS A 1016 -34.49 -49.66 -12.13
CA LYS A 1016 -33.06 -49.29 -12.17
C LYS A 1016 -32.76 -47.83 -11.79
N GLY A 1017 -33.67 -46.90 -12.12
CA GLY A 1017 -33.54 -45.50 -11.72
C GLY A 1017 -33.55 -45.34 -10.20
N ASP A 1018 -34.57 -45.90 -9.55
CA ASP A 1018 -34.73 -45.85 -8.09
C ASP A 1018 -33.59 -46.58 -7.36
N ILE A 1019 -33.17 -47.74 -7.86
CA ILE A 1019 -32.04 -48.51 -7.30
C ILE A 1019 -30.74 -47.70 -7.40
N ALA A 1020 -30.47 -47.12 -8.58
CA ALA A 1020 -29.28 -46.30 -8.79
C ALA A 1020 -29.29 -45.07 -7.87
N ASP A 1021 -30.44 -44.44 -7.66
CA ASP A 1021 -30.55 -43.27 -6.80
C ASP A 1021 -30.39 -43.63 -5.31
N LEU A 1022 -30.90 -44.77 -4.86
CA LEU A 1022 -30.65 -45.29 -3.50
C LEU A 1022 -29.17 -45.60 -3.28
N LEU A 1023 -28.52 -46.27 -4.24
CA LEU A 1023 -27.08 -46.55 -4.20
C LEU A 1023 -26.26 -45.25 -4.18
N ALA A 1024 -26.61 -44.28 -5.00
CA ALA A 1024 -25.93 -42.98 -5.03
C ALA A 1024 -26.08 -42.23 -3.69
N ARG A 1025 -27.23 -42.33 -3.01
CA ARG A 1025 -27.47 -41.64 -1.74
C ARG A 1025 -26.80 -42.31 -0.53
N GLY A 1026 -26.86 -43.65 -0.43
CA GLY A 1026 -26.42 -44.37 0.78
C GLY A 1026 -25.22 -45.29 0.61
N GLY A 1027 -24.86 -45.65 -0.62
CA GLY A 1027 -23.92 -46.75 -0.90
C GLY A 1027 -22.47 -46.49 -0.48
N VAL A 1028 -22.04 -45.21 -0.41
CA VAL A 1028 -20.67 -44.88 -0.01
C VAL A 1028 -20.48 -45.14 1.47
N ARG A 1029 -21.28 -44.50 2.31
CA ARG A 1029 -21.25 -44.71 3.76
C ARG A 1029 -21.52 -46.15 4.16
N ALA A 1030 -22.48 -46.82 3.52
CA ALA A 1030 -22.83 -48.21 3.84
C ALA A 1030 -21.72 -49.21 3.48
N GLY A 1031 -20.83 -48.86 2.54
CA GLY A 1031 -19.71 -49.71 2.14
C GLY A 1031 -18.38 -49.35 2.79
N LEU A 1032 -18.36 -48.42 3.74
CA LEU A 1032 -17.18 -48.16 4.56
C LEU A 1032 -17.17 -49.12 5.74
N ASP A 1033 -16.13 -49.94 5.84
CA ASP A 1033 -15.81 -50.67 7.06
C ASP A 1033 -15.24 -49.67 8.07
N THR A 1034 -16.10 -48.95 8.77
CA THR A 1034 -15.67 -48.13 9.91
C THR A 1034 -15.26 -49.07 11.05
N PRO A 1035 -13.98 -49.09 11.48
CA PRO A 1035 -13.63 -49.80 12.71
C PRO A 1035 -14.39 -49.13 13.86
N ASN A 1036 -15.23 -49.93 14.55
CA ASN A 1036 -15.87 -49.52 15.80
C ASN A 1036 -14.86 -49.16 16.87
#